data_AF-A0A6G8Q674-F1
#
_entry.id   AF-A0A6G8Q674-F1
#
_cell.length_a   1.000
_cell.length_b   1.000
_cell.length_c   1.000
_cell.angle_alpha   90.00
_cell.angle_beta   90.00
_cell.angle_gamma   90.00
#
_symmetry.space_group_name_H-M   'P 1'
#
loop_
_entity.id
_entity.type
_entity.pdbx_description
1 polymer ?
#
loop_
_entity_poly.entity_id
_entity_poly.type
_entity_poly.pdbx_seq_one_letter_code
_entity_poly.pdbx_strand_id
1 'polypeptide(L)'
;MFRKSCPGGAGASRPFRPASVRGVVIVQSSRSPAFGSRLSHKRRRPGAFAFTEIRHRRPGTGRARGWRFVYAVAAWRTGVKETTLLHLAVDIGGTFTDICVFDEGDGTTRVGKVSSTRDPIDAVFEGIEAVGVSPAEVGLFSHGTTVATNALITRRFARAAMVTTEGFRDVIEIRRGTKQDLWDAYKDVAPPYIRRRDRFEVGERLDYSGKVLRELDEDGVRRAAYLIRRRGIETVAVCLVNSHANPAHEERVKEILEEELPGAFVSTSSEVLPEIFEHERFSTTVANAVLSPLVGDYARRLAGRMKEGGYEGDVLLLHSGGGVMTVDVVERLGGRLASSGLAAGAIACGHLAKLAGYRNAVGLDMGGTSADISVMVDGETRTTNDWSVEYGYPIRFPSVEVSTIGAGGGSIAWIDAAGSLRNGPQSAGSDPGPACYGRGGEEPTNTDANLLLGRLGDELIGGAMRLDRGRAEAAVSKVGEPLGLGVTEAARAVVEVANANLADAIRLALIQRGHDPRDFALVAFGGAGPLHGAELARELSIPTVLVPPNPGITSALGCLLVDIRHDFSQMYLVPAGETDPQEIERRFAALEEGARERLGAEGIAEEDMRLLRTVDMRYVGQWRSLEIPVDGKVESLEGLLGRFHEEHERQHTYKREGSPVEIYQLRVAAVGETPKPDLPHQEPEDHEPEPDEHREVFFGDDEAVGAAVYRRDGLRPGARISGPAIVDQLDSTVVVPPGDTAEVDGYFNVIIKVGGGE
;
A
#
# COMPACT_ATOMS: atom_id res chain seq x y z
N MET A 1 27.28 -40.71 -23.09
CA MET A 1 27.90 -42.05 -23.22
C MET A 1 27.88 -42.72 -21.85
N PHE A 2 26.76 -43.35 -21.48
CA PHE A 2 26.61 -44.44 -20.52
C PHE A 2 25.23 -45.07 -20.84
N ARG A 3 25.17 -46.40 -20.86
CA ARG A 3 24.27 -47.22 -21.67
C ARG A 3 23.44 -48.14 -20.77
N LYS A 4 22.23 -48.48 -21.26
CA LYS A 4 21.30 -49.60 -20.88
C LYS A 4 20.31 -49.27 -19.75
N SER A 5 19.01 -49.63 -19.82
CA SER A 5 18.29 -50.57 -20.70
C SER A 5 16.76 -50.33 -20.67
N CYS A 6 16.11 -50.39 -21.84
CA CYS A 6 14.73 -50.83 -22.06
C CYS A 6 14.77 -52.29 -22.60
N PRO A 7 13.71 -53.12 -22.48
CA PRO A 7 12.60 -53.10 -23.46
C PRO A 7 11.21 -53.48 -22.91
N GLY A 8 10.14 -52.88 -23.44
CA GLY A 8 9.09 -53.60 -24.21
C GLY A 8 7.87 -54.00 -23.34
N GLY A 9 6.61 -53.95 -23.79
CA GLY A 9 6.04 -53.69 -25.10
C GLY A 9 4.51 -53.55 -25.06
N ALA A 10 3.94 -53.61 -26.26
CA ALA A 10 2.64 -53.15 -26.71
C ALA A 10 1.41 -54.03 -26.39
N GLY A 11 0.22 -53.44 -26.59
CA GLY A 11 -1.05 -54.14 -26.89
C GLY A 11 -2.25 -53.52 -26.17
N ALA A 12 -3.08 -52.63 -26.75
CA ALA A 12 -4.06 -52.80 -27.82
C ALA A 12 -5.52 -52.91 -27.31
N SER A 13 -6.43 -52.22 -28.02
CA SER A 13 -7.88 -52.46 -28.19
C SER A 13 -8.84 -52.05 -27.03
N ARG A 14 -9.66 -50.98 -27.15
CA ARG A 14 -10.92 -50.76 -27.94
C ARG A 14 -12.14 -50.69 -26.97
N PRO A 15 -13.36 -50.28 -27.40
CA PRO A 15 -13.99 -49.00 -27.07
C PRO A 15 -15.24 -49.13 -26.18
N PHE A 16 -15.79 -48.02 -25.69
CA PHE A 16 -17.18 -47.99 -25.23
C PHE A 16 -17.99 -46.93 -25.99
N ARG A 17 -19.09 -47.40 -26.59
CA ARG A 17 -20.10 -46.66 -27.36
C ARG A 17 -21.39 -46.50 -26.51
N PRO A 18 -22.36 -45.68 -26.96
CA PRO A 18 -23.40 -45.04 -26.14
C PRO A 18 -24.77 -45.73 -26.15
N ALA A 19 -25.67 -45.27 -25.29
CA ALA A 19 -27.15 -45.30 -25.40
C ALA A 19 -27.68 -44.03 -24.67
N SER A 20 -28.48 -43.09 -25.21
CA SER A 20 -29.79 -43.16 -25.91
C SER A 20 -30.86 -43.76 -24.96
N VAL A 21 -32.07 -43.27 -24.69
CA VAL A 21 -33.07 -42.32 -25.26
C VAL A 21 -34.12 -42.13 -24.11
N ARG A 22 -34.73 -40.97 -23.79
CA ARG A 22 -36.07 -40.43 -24.21
C ARG A 22 -36.54 -39.51 -23.07
N GLY A 23 -37.02 -38.30 -23.34
CA GLY A 23 -38.45 -38.03 -23.18
C GLY A 23 -38.76 -36.54 -23.33
N VAL A 24 -39.66 -36.26 -24.27
CA VAL A 24 -40.23 -34.97 -24.65
C VAL A 24 -41.46 -34.69 -23.79
N VAL A 25 -41.64 -33.45 -23.33
CA VAL A 25 -42.98 -32.82 -23.21
C VAL A 25 -42.87 -31.33 -23.59
N ILE A 26 -43.66 -30.96 -24.60
CA ILE A 26 -43.96 -29.60 -25.05
C ILE A 26 -45.23 -29.14 -24.32
N VAL A 27 -45.29 -27.89 -23.83
CA VAL A 27 -46.54 -27.09 -23.82
C VAL A 27 -46.20 -25.60 -24.04
N GLN A 28 -46.64 -25.05 -25.17
CA GLN A 28 -46.86 -23.62 -25.41
C GLN A 28 -48.22 -23.18 -24.87
N SER A 29 -48.35 -21.93 -24.42
CA SER A 29 -49.43 -20.97 -24.78
C SER A 29 -49.23 -19.68 -23.97
N SER A 30 -48.83 -18.57 -24.60
CA SER A 30 -49.67 -17.51 -25.16
C SER A 30 -50.58 -16.79 -24.14
N ARG A 31 -50.30 -15.50 -23.88
CA ARG A 31 -51.15 -14.34 -24.23
C ARG A 31 -50.81 -13.11 -23.38
N SER A 32 -50.55 -12.00 -24.06
CA SER A 32 -50.73 -10.63 -23.57
C SER A 32 -52.20 -10.36 -23.18
N PRO A 33 -52.47 -9.25 -22.48
CA PRO A 33 -53.00 -8.12 -23.23
C PRO A 33 -52.39 -6.78 -22.81
N ALA A 34 -52.26 -5.92 -23.81
CA ALA A 34 -52.15 -4.48 -23.68
C ALA A 34 -53.47 -3.87 -23.18
N PHE A 35 -53.40 -2.82 -22.38
CA PHE A 35 -54.34 -1.70 -22.46
C PHE A 35 -53.64 -0.43 -21.93
N GLY A 36 -53.46 0.55 -22.81
CA GLY A 36 -53.08 1.91 -22.43
C GLY A 36 -54.30 2.75 -22.08
N SER A 37 -54.13 3.82 -21.32
CA SER A 37 -54.44 5.18 -21.78
C SER A 37 -54.30 6.26 -20.69
N ARG A 38 -53.64 7.36 -21.10
CA ARG A 38 -53.93 8.79 -20.82
C ARG A 38 -53.61 9.40 -19.45
N LEU A 39 -52.53 10.18 -19.46
CA LEU A 39 -52.46 11.64 -19.21
C LEU A 39 -53.48 12.27 -18.25
N SER A 40 -52.98 12.89 -17.16
CA SER A 40 -53.30 14.30 -16.88
C SER A 40 -52.26 14.96 -15.96
N HIS A 41 -51.80 16.15 -16.35
CA HIS A 41 -51.14 17.13 -15.50
C HIS A 41 -52.09 17.64 -14.41
N LYS A 42 -51.59 17.84 -13.18
CA LYS A 42 -51.99 18.99 -12.34
C LYS A 42 -50.92 19.36 -11.31
N ARG A 43 -50.59 20.65 -11.29
CA ARG A 43 -49.68 21.35 -10.39
C ARG A 43 -50.32 21.60 -9.00
N ARG A 44 -49.47 21.49 -7.97
CA ARG A 44 -49.29 22.35 -6.76
C ARG A 44 -50.44 22.52 -5.72
N ARG A 45 -50.02 22.23 -4.46
CA ARG A 45 -50.06 23.01 -3.20
C ARG A 45 -51.07 22.61 -2.08
N PRO A 46 -50.77 22.95 -0.79
CA PRO A 46 -50.68 21.97 0.30
C PRO A 46 -51.62 22.26 1.50
N GLY A 47 -51.68 21.31 2.44
CA GLY A 47 -52.02 21.57 3.84
C GLY A 47 -53.33 20.95 4.33
N ALA A 48 -53.22 20.02 5.29
CA ALA A 48 -54.05 19.88 6.50
C ALA A 48 -53.85 18.46 7.08
N PHE A 49 -53.06 18.35 8.15
CA PHE A 49 -53.04 17.15 8.99
C PHE A 49 -54.13 17.27 10.06
N ALA A 50 -55.05 16.31 10.10
CA ALA A 50 -56.00 16.13 11.18
C ALA A 50 -55.41 15.15 12.21
N PHE A 51 -55.32 15.58 13.47
CA PHE A 51 -55.01 14.74 14.61
C PHE A 51 -56.22 13.87 14.98
N THR A 52 -55.99 12.59 15.23
CA THR A 52 -56.92 11.77 16.03
C THR A 52 -56.12 11.01 17.08
N GLU A 53 -56.34 11.37 18.35
CA GLU A 53 -55.85 10.66 19.53
C GLU A 53 -56.48 9.26 19.64
N ILE A 54 -55.68 8.25 19.99
CA ILE A 54 -56.17 7.05 20.67
C ILE A 54 -55.32 6.83 21.92
N ARG A 55 -55.95 6.98 23.09
CA ARG A 55 -55.41 6.73 24.43
C ARG A 55 -55.25 5.21 24.68
N HIS A 56 -54.07 4.82 25.12
CA HIS A 56 -53.80 3.51 25.73
C HIS A 56 -54.26 3.44 27.20
N ARG A 57 -54.85 2.31 27.59
CA ARG A 57 -54.97 1.83 28.98
C ARG A 57 -53.81 0.85 29.28
N ARG A 58 -53.10 1.06 30.39
CA ARG A 58 -52.28 0.08 31.16
C ARG A 58 -53.20 -0.70 32.13
N PRO A 59 -52.86 -1.86 32.75
CA PRO A 59 -51.57 -2.26 33.40
C PRO A 59 -51.14 -3.75 33.15
N GLY A 60 -50.00 -4.32 33.58
CA GLY A 60 -48.90 -3.94 34.48
C GLY A 60 -47.82 -5.04 34.59
N THR A 61 -46.70 -4.66 35.20
CA THR A 61 -45.65 -5.41 35.95
C THR A 61 -44.94 -6.66 35.37
N GLY A 62 -43.62 -6.55 35.18
CA GLY A 62 -42.69 -7.69 35.13
C GLY A 62 -41.23 -7.33 34.74
N ARG A 63 -40.36 -7.19 35.76
CA ARG A 63 -38.86 -7.28 35.80
C ARG A 63 -38.00 -6.73 34.65
N ALA A 64 -37.19 -5.73 35.02
CA ALA A 64 -36.12 -5.12 34.24
C ALA A 64 -34.89 -6.04 34.04
N ARG A 65 -34.35 -6.03 32.82
CA ARG A 65 -32.94 -6.31 32.48
C ARG A 65 -32.48 -5.18 31.56
N GLY A 66 -31.48 -4.44 32.01
CA GLY A 66 -30.96 -3.23 31.35
C GLY A 66 -30.30 -3.54 30.01
N TRP A 67 -30.62 -2.72 29.02
CA TRP A 67 -29.95 -2.67 27.72
C TRP A 67 -29.17 -1.36 27.61
N ARG A 68 -28.03 -1.48 26.94
CA ARG A 68 -26.94 -0.53 26.70
C ARG A 68 -27.42 0.87 26.30
N PHE A 69 -26.77 1.88 26.89
CA PHE A 69 -26.88 3.28 26.53
C PHE A 69 -26.16 3.54 25.19
N VAL A 70 -26.91 4.04 24.20
CA VAL A 70 -26.40 4.78 23.04
C VAL A 70 -26.97 6.19 23.22
N TYR A 71 -26.11 7.17 23.48
CA TYR A 71 -26.52 8.58 23.45
C TYR A 71 -26.38 9.09 22.01
N ALA A 72 -27.51 9.15 21.30
CA ALA A 72 -27.69 10.01 20.13
C ALA A 72 -28.77 11.03 20.50
N VAL A 73 -28.39 12.27 20.77
CA VAL A 73 -29.34 13.36 21.01
C VAL A 73 -29.62 14.04 19.67
N ALA A 74 -30.73 13.67 19.05
CA ALA A 74 -31.24 14.30 17.83
C ALA A 74 -31.93 15.63 18.16
N ALA A 75 -31.43 16.73 17.57
CA ALA A 75 -32.15 17.99 17.47
C ALA A 75 -32.46 18.26 15.98
N TRP A 76 -33.64 17.81 15.55
CA TRP A 76 -34.20 18.16 14.25
C TRP A 76 -34.67 19.62 14.24
N ARG A 77 -34.07 20.47 13.40
CA ARG A 77 -34.70 21.70 12.91
C ARG A 77 -34.11 22.17 11.56
N THR A 78 -34.93 21.98 10.53
CA THR A 78 -35.11 22.86 9.35
C THR A 78 -33.89 23.25 8.51
N GLY A 79 -33.67 22.51 7.42
CA GLY A 79 -33.80 23.08 6.07
C GLY A 79 -32.72 24.04 5.59
N VAL A 80 -31.46 23.63 5.64
CA VAL A 80 -30.41 23.97 4.66
C VAL A 80 -29.62 22.67 4.46
N LYS A 81 -29.43 22.20 3.22
CA LYS A 81 -28.38 21.20 2.94
C LYS A 81 -27.04 21.94 3.04
N GLU A 82 -26.56 22.12 4.26
CA GLU A 82 -25.12 22.14 4.48
C GLU A 82 -24.73 20.67 4.39
N THR A 83 -24.31 20.24 3.20
CA THR A 83 -23.78 18.88 3.04
C THR A 83 -22.47 18.87 3.81
N THR A 84 -22.48 18.30 5.00
CA THR A 84 -21.26 17.90 5.70
C THR A 84 -20.46 17.04 4.74
N LEU A 85 -19.29 17.51 4.30
CA LEU A 85 -18.44 16.78 3.36
C LEU A 85 -17.70 15.72 4.17
N LEU A 86 -18.03 14.45 3.95
CA LEU A 86 -17.30 13.35 4.56
C LEU A 86 -16.12 12.97 3.67
N HIS A 87 -14.93 12.85 4.26
CA HIS A 87 -13.74 12.30 3.60
C HIS A 87 -13.63 10.82 3.95
N LEU A 88 -13.82 9.96 2.97
CA LEU A 88 -13.82 8.51 3.14
C LEU A 88 -12.55 7.92 2.53
N ALA A 89 -11.74 7.27 3.37
CA ALA A 89 -10.62 6.45 2.95
C ALA A 89 -10.87 4.98 3.23
N VAL A 90 -10.47 4.14 2.29
CA VAL A 90 -10.54 2.68 2.44
C VAL A 90 -9.24 2.05 2.00
N ASP A 91 -8.61 1.28 2.89
CA ASP A 91 -7.42 0.49 2.56
C ASP A 91 -7.73 -1.01 2.66
N ILE A 92 -7.51 -1.72 1.56
CA ILE A 92 -7.74 -3.17 1.50
C ILE A 92 -6.43 -3.90 1.70
N GLY A 93 -6.23 -4.37 2.93
CA GLY A 93 -5.18 -5.30 3.30
C GLY A 93 -5.50 -6.76 2.96
N GLY A 94 -4.54 -7.64 3.25
CA GLY A 94 -4.67 -9.08 2.96
C GLY A 94 -5.68 -9.83 3.85
N THR A 95 -5.96 -9.32 5.06
CA THR A 95 -6.89 -9.96 6.02
C THR A 95 -8.12 -9.10 6.32
N PHE A 96 -7.91 -7.80 6.47
CA PHE A 96 -8.96 -6.85 6.83
C PHE A 96 -8.98 -5.70 5.82
N THR A 97 -10.15 -5.10 5.71
CA THR A 97 -10.35 -3.81 5.03
C THR A 97 -10.59 -2.77 6.11
N ASP A 98 -9.75 -1.74 6.10
CA ASP A 98 -9.74 -0.66 7.08
C ASP A 98 -10.39 0.58 6.47
N ILE A 99 -11.24 1.23 7.26
CA ILE A 99 -12.09 2.33 6.81
C ILE A 99 -11.92 3.49 7.75
N CYS A 100 -11.66 4.65 7.18
CA CYS A 100 -11.52 5.90 7.88
C CYS A 100 -12.49 6.91 7.28
N VAL A 101 -13.38 7.44 8.10
CA VAL A 101 -14.27 8.55 7.72
C VAL A 101 -13.86 9.73 8.56
N PHE A 102 -13.46 10.82 7.91
CA PHE A 102 -13.28 12.10 8.55
C PHE A 102 -14.48 13.00 8.23
N ASP A 103 -15.11 13.52 9.26
CA ASP A 103 -16.26 14.42 9.17
C ASP A 103 -15.75 15.87 9.29
N GLU A 104 -15.76 16.62 8.18
CA GLU A 104 -15.28 18.02 8.20
C GLU A 104 -16.14 18.94 9.08
N GLY A 105 -17.41 18.58 9.33
CA GLY A 105 -18.34 19.44 10.05
C GLY A 105 -18.05 19.54 11.55
N ASP A 106 -17.64 18.43 12.16
CA ASP A 106 -17.32 18.36 13.59
C ASP A 106 -15.88 17.92 13.90
N GLY A 107 -15.08 17.63 12.87
CA GLY A 107 -13.69 17.20 12.99
C GLY A 107 -13.54 15.78 13.55
N THR A 108 -14.61 14.98 13.57
CA THR A 108 -14.58 13.62 14.13
C THR A 108 -14.09 12.60 13.10
N THR A 109 -13.32 11.64 13.57
CA THR A 109 -12.90 10.47 12.78
C THR A 109 -13.71 9.24 13.23
N ARG A 110 -14.39 8.59 12.30
CA ARG A 110 -15.05 7.30 12.50
C ARG A 110 -14.24 6.23 11.81
N VAL A 111 -14.04 5.12 12.51
CA VAL A 111 -13.18 4.03 12.03
C VAL A 111 -13.99 2.75 11.91
N GLY A 112 -13.73 1.99 10.86
CA GLY A 112 -14.39 0.71 10.60
C GLY A 112 -13.36 -0.34 10.21
N LYS A 113 -13.57 -1.58 10.64
CA LYS A 113 -12.76 -2.72 10.25
C LYS A 113 -13.67 -3.89 9.90
N VAL A 114 -13.56 -4.36 8.66
CA VAL A 114 -14.31 -5.52 8.17
C VAL A 114 -13.35 -6.57 7.63
N SER A 115 -13.77 -7.83 7.62
CA SER A 115 -12.96 -8.90 7.03
C SER A 115 -12.89 -8.73 5.52
N SER A 116 -11.71 -8.95 4.94
CA SER A 116 -11.57 -8.95 3.49
C SER A 116 -12.42 -10.07 2.88
N THR A 117 -13.19 -9.75 1.84
CA THR A 117 -14.07 -10.70 1.16
C THR A 117 -13.43 -11.23 -0.13
N ARG A 118 -14.10 -12.16 -0.81
CA ARG A 118 -13.61 -12.69 -2.10
C ARG A 118 -13.56 -11.62 -3.19
N ASP A 119 -14.54 -10.72 -3.20
CA ASP A 119 -14.56 -9.55 -4.08
C ASP A 119 -14.24 -8.31 -3.22
N PRO A 120 -13.03 -7.73 -3.35
CA PRO A 120 -12.61 -6.63 -2.50
C PRO A 120 -13.58 -5.45 -2.47
N ILE A 121 -14.34 -5.24 -3.56
CA ILE A 121 -15.35 -4.17 -3.62
C ILE A 121 -16.47 -4.42 -2.61
N ASP A 122 -16.87 -5.67 -2.37
CA ASP A 122 -17.91 -5.97 -1.38
C ASP A 122 -17.46 -5.58 0.04
N ALA A 123 -16.19 -5.81 0.38
CA ALA A 123 -15.64 -5.40 1.67
C ALA A 123 -15.68 -3.87 1.85
N VAL A 124 -15.41 -3.10 0.78
CA VAL A 124 -15.54 -1.63 0.80
C VAL A 124 -16.96 -1.23 1.20
N PHE A 125 -17.99 -1.79 0.56
CA PHE A 125 -19.38 -1.40 0.82
C PHE A 125 -19.91 -1.93 2.15
N GLU A 126 -19.58 -3.16 2.54
CA GLU A 126 -19.92 -3.71 3.86
C GLU A 126 -19.37 -2.81 4.98
N GLY A 127 -18.16 -2.30 4.80
CA GLY A 127 -17.57 -1.46 5.80
C GLY A 127 -18.04 0.01 5.75
N ILE A 128 -18.39 0.56 4.58
CA ILE A 128 -19.12 1.85 4.48
C ILE A 128 -20.45 1.76 5.25
N GLU A 129 -21.18 0.66 5.09
CA GLU A 129 -22.42 0.41 5.83
C GLU A 129 -22.15 0.27 7.34
N ALA A 130 -21.06 -0.40 7.73
CA ALA A 130 -20.70 -0.60 9.14
C ALA A 130 -20.37 0.70 9.88
N VAL A 131 -19.81 1.70 9.20
CA VAL A 131 -19.56 3.05 9.76
C VAL A 131 -20.76 3.98 9.64
N GLY A 132 -21.87 3.51 9.06
CA GLY A 132 -23.13 4.24 8.98
C GLY A 132 -23.11 5.43 8.02
N VAL A 133 -22.29 5.38 6.97
CA VAL A 133 -22.14 6.45 5.97
C VAL A 133 -22.87 6.07 4.68
N SER A 134 -23.58 7.03 4.08
CA SER A 134 -24.09 6.89 2.72
C SER A 134 -23.07 7.43 1.71
N PRO A 135 -22.82 6.76 0.56
CA PRO A 135 -21.95 7.30 -0.50
C PRO A 135 -22.35 8.71 -0.97
N ALA A 136 -23.63 9.06 -0.91
CA ALA A 136 -24.14 10.39 -1.23
C ALA A 136 -23.72 11.52 -0.26
N GLU A 137 -23.17 11.17 0.90
CA GLU A 137 -22.65 12.13 1.90
C GLU A 137 -21.13 12.33 1.75
N VAL A 138 -20.48 11.51 0.92
CA VAL A 138 -19.03 11.54 0.72
C VAL A 138 -18.66 12.68 -0.24
N GLY A 139 -17.77 13.55 0.22
CA GLY A 139 -17.16 14.63 -0.59
C GLY A 139 -15.88 14.21 -1.29
N LEU A 140 -15.09 13.36 -0.63
CA LEU A 140 -13.81 12.86 -1.11
C LEU A 140 -13.72 11.35 -0.84
N PHE A 141 -13.41 10.57 -1.86
CA PHE A 141 -13.18 9.12 -1.72
C PHE A 141 -11.78 8.73 -2.21
N SER A 142 -10.97 8.19 -1.29
CA SER A 142 -9.63 7.71 -1.56
C SER A 142 -9.47 6.24 -1.18
N HIS A 143 -8.73 5.48 -1.98
CA HIS A 143 -8.70 4.04 -1.86
C HIS A 143 -7.30 3.43 -2.08
N GLY A 144 -6.77 2.78 -1.05
CA GLY A 144 -5.60 1.92 -1.09
C GLY A 144 -5.96 0.46 -1.37
N THR A 145 -5.20 -0.22 -2.23
CA THR A 145 -5.50 -1.62 -2.58
C THR A 145 -4.28 -2.48 -2.82
N THR A 146 -4.35 -3.70 -2.29
CA THR A 146 -3.34 -4.75 -2.54
C THR A 146 -3.63 -5.60 -3.78
N VAL A 147 -4.70 -5.32 -4.55
CA VAL A 147 -5.10 -6.09 -5.74
C VAL A 147 -3.96 -6.22 -6.75
N ALA A 148 -3.24 -5.12 -7.04
CA ALA A 148 -2.13 -5.12 -7.99
C ALA A 148 -0.96 -6.00 -7.52
N THR A 149 -0.49 -5.79 -6.28
CA THR A 149 0.61 -6.56 -5.69
C THR A 149 0.27 -8.05 -5.63
N ASN A 150 -0.94 -8.39 -5.16
CA ASN A 150 -1.40 -9.78 -5.05
C ASN A 150 -1.50 -10.46 -6.41
N ALA A 151 -1.92 -9.74 -7.46
CA ALA A 151 -1.99 -10.29 -8.82
C ALA A 151 -0.59 -10.66 -9.36
N LEU A 152 0.43 -9.83 -9.08
CA LEU A 152 1.82 -10.14 -9.46
C LEU A 152 2.36 -11.35 -8.68
N ILE A 153 2.23 -11.36 -7.34
CA ILE A 153 2.71 -12.45 -6.48
C ILE A 153 2.06 -13.78 -6.88
N THR A 154 0.73 -13.80 -6.98
CA THR A 154 -0.02 -15.03 -7.27
C THR A 154 -0.05 -15.38 -8.76
N ARG A 155 0.49 -14.50 -9.61
CA ARG A 155 0.46 -14.57 -11.08
C ARG A 155 -0.94 -14.78 -11.64
N ARG A 156 -1.92 -14.11 -11.02
CA ARG A 156 -3.34 -14.13 -11.39
C ARG A 156 -3.67 -12.87 -12.19
N PHE A 157 -3.31 -12.90 -13.46
CA PHE A 157 -3.64 -11.87 -14.44
C PHE A 157 -3.92 -12.54 -15.80
N ALA A 158 -4.55 -11.79 -16.70
CA ALA A 158 -4.81 -12.26 -18.06
C ALA A 158 -3.50 -12.56 -18.78
N ARG A 159 -3.52 -13.53 -19.69
CA ARG A 159 -2.34 -13.87 -20.49
C ARG A 159 -2.00 -12.69 -21.40
N ALA A 160 -0.76 -12.22 -21.33
CA ALA A 160 -0.25 -11.13 -22.17
C ALA A 160 0.80 -11.58 -23.19
N ALA A 161 1.04 -10.74 -24.18
CA ALA A 161 2.11 -10.85 -25.16
C ALA A 161 3.08 -9.67 -25.05
N MET A 162 4.32 -9.87 -25.50
CA MET A 162 5.30 -8.80 -25.66
C MET A 162 5.68 -8.70 -27.13
N VAL A 163 5.72 -7.50 -27.70
CA VAL A 163 6.30 -7.22 -29.02
C VAL A 163 7.59 -6.43 -28.80
N THR A 164 8.70 -6.87 -29.39
CA THR A 164 10.02 -6.25 -29.19
C THR A 164 10.85 -6.25 -30.47
N THR A 165 11.96 -5.52 -30.46
CA THR A 165 12.95 -5.51 -31.53
C THR A 165 13.51 -6.91 -31.79
N GLU A 166 13.73 -7.25 -33.06
CA GLU A 166 14.40 -8.49 -33.47
C GLU A 166 15.74 -8.70 -32.73
N GLY A 167 15.89 -9.85 -32.06
CA GLY A 167 17.06 -10.22 -31.27
C GLY A 167 16.95 -9.87 -29.77
N PHE A 168 15.90 -9.17 -29.33
CA PHE A 168 15.75 -8.67 -27.96
C PHE A 168 14.66 -9.38 -27.14
N ARG A 169 14.04 -10.43 -27.68
CA ARG A 169 12.96 -11.17 -26.97
C ARG A 169 13.33 -11.78 -25.63
N ASP A 170 14.61 -11.97 -25.34
CA ASP A 170 15.08 -12.63 -24.12
C ASP A 170 15.65 -11.65 -23.08
N VAL A 171 15.54 -10.33 -23.30
CA VAL A 171 15.98 -9.30 -22.34
C VAL A 171 15.37 -9.52 -20.94
N ILE A 172 14.06 -9.75 -20.83
CA ILE A 172 13.41 -9.97 -19.53
C ILE A 172 13.69 -11.35 -18.91
N GLU A 173 14.26 -12.28 -19.67
CA GLU A 173 14.68 -13.60 -19.19
C GLU A 173 16.11 -13.54 -18.61
N ILE A 174 17.02 -12.93 -19.40
CA ILE A 174 18.44 -12.76 -19.08
C ILE A 174 18.63 -11.73 -17.95
N ARG A 175 17.80 -10.68 -17.94
CA ARG A 175 17.81 -9.61 -16.93
C ARG A 175 19.17 -8.91 -16.89
N ARG A 176 19.81 -8.89 -15.72
CA ARG A 176 21.19 -8.40 -15.50
C ARG A 176 22.16 -9.52 -15.13
N GLY A 177 21.75 -10.79 -15.20
CA GLY A 177 22.57 -11.93 -14.75
C GLY A 177 22.79 -11.98 -13.23
N THR A 178 22.02 -11.22 -12.45
CA THR A 178 22.12 -11.14 -10.99
C THR A 178 21.20 -12.15 -10.29
N LYS A 179 21.53 -12.48 -9.04
CA LYS A 179 20.78 -13.38 -8.15
C LYS A 179 20.50 -12.72 -6.80
N GLN A 180 19.35 -13.05 -6.22
CA GLN A 180 18.97 -12.58 -4.88
C GLN A 180 19.90 -13.15 -3.82
N ASP A 181 20.10 -14.48 -3.88
CA ASP A 181 21.09 -15.17 -3.06
C ASP A 181 22.33 -15.41 -3.93
N LEU A 182 23.38 -14.62 -3.70
CA LEU A 182 24.60 -14.66 -4.48
C LEU A 182 25.32 -16.02 -4.35
N TRP A 183 25.13 -16.71 -3.22
CA TRP A 183 25.88 -17.91 -2.87
C TRP A 183 25.11 -19.20 -3.16
N ASP A 184 23.78 -19.13 -3.25
CA ASP A 184 22.97 -20.27 -3.72
C ASP A 184 22.96 -20.38 -5.26
N ALA A 185 23.85 -21.22 -5.77
CA ALA A 185 23.95 -21.50 -7.20
C ALA A 185 22.69 -22.17 -7.79
N TYR A 186 21.89 -22.87 -6.97
CA TYR A 186 20.73 -23.65 -7.42
C TYR A 186 19.41 -22.91 -7.28
N LYS A 187 19.34 -21.91 -6.40
CA LYS A 187 18.20 -20.99 -6.32
C LYS A 187 18.19 -20.09 -7.56
N ASP A 188 17.20 -20.29 -8.41
CA ASP A 188 16.93 -19.45 -9.55
C ASP A 188 15.91 -18.36 -9.17
N VAL A 189 15.73 -17.38 -10.05
CA VAL A 189 14.72 -16.33 -9.85
C VAL A 189 13.34 -16.78 -10.31
N ALA A 190 12.34 -15.96 -9.99
CA ALA A 190 11.00 -16.17 -10.52
C ALA A 190 10.99 -16.16 -12.07
N PRO A 191 10.10 -16.90 -12.73
CA PRO A 191 9.99 -16.89 -14.20
C PRO A 191 9.40 -15.57 -14.71
N PRO A 192 9.59 -15.15 -15.98
CA PRO A 192 9.00 -13.89 -16.44
C PRO A 192 7.47 -13.89 -16.43
N TYR A 193 6.84 -12.73 -16.21
CA TYR A 193 5.38 -12.59 -16.27
C TYR A 193 4.82 -12.95 -17.65
N ILE A 194 5.59 -12.70 -18.72
CA ILE A 194 5.28 -13.11 -20.09
C ILE A 194 6.22 -14.22 -20.54
N ARG A 195 5.64 -15.39 -20.82
CA ARG A 195 6.38 -16.58 -21.26
C ARG A 195 7.07 -16.33 -22.59
N ARG A 196 8.27 -16.90 -22.79
CA ARG A 196 9.05 -16.75 -24.03
C ARG A 196 8.27 -16.96 -25.32
N ARG A 197 7.37 -17.96 -25.36
CA ARG A 197 6.56 -18.25 -26.56
C ARG A 197 5.63 -17.10 -26.96
N ASP A 198 5.23 -16.26 -26.01
CA ASP A 198 4.33 -15.11 -26.17
C ASP A 198 5.10 -13.78 -26.33
N ARG A 199 6.42 -13.86 -26.56
CA ARG A 199 7.29 -12.73 -26.92
C ARG A 199 7.58 -12.79 -28.42
N PHE A 200 7.12 -11.79 -29.16
CA PHE A 200 7.20 -11.67 -30.62
C PHE A 200 8.20 -10.60 -31.00
N GLU A 201 8.91 -10.83 -32.09
CA GLU A 201 9.94 -9.93 -32.60
C GLU A 201 9.45 -9.26 -33.88
N VAL A 202 9.76 -7.97 -34.03
CA VAL A 202 9.50 -7.18 -35.23
C VAL A 202 10.80 -6.59 -35.75
N GLY A 203 10.93 -6.53 -37.07
CA GLY A 203 12.11 -5.99 -37.72
C GLY A 203 12.10 -4.46 -37.64
N GLU A 204 12.96 -3.90 -36.82
CA GLU A 204 13.11 -2.46 -36.60
C GLU A 204 14.49 -2.22 -35.96
N ARG A 205 15.07 -1.03 -36.11
CA ARG A 205 16.22 -0.66 -35.30
C ARG A 205 16.42 0.85 -35.22
N LEU A 206 16.63 1.34 -33.99
CA LEU A 206 17.13 2.67 -33.70
C LEU A 206 18.57 2.61 -33.15
N ASP A 207 19.37 3.64 -33.41
CA ASP A 207 20.63 3.85 -32.68
C ASP A 207 20.39 4.51 -31.30
N TYR A 208 21.47 4.77 -30.55
CA TYR A 208 21.37 5.35 -29.21
C TYR A 208 20.85 6.79 -29.20
N SER A 209 20.89 7.50 -30.34
CA SER A 209 20.40 8.87 -30.50
C SER A 209 18.94 8.93 -30.97
N GLY A 210 18.31 7.76 -31.19
CA GLY A 210 16.96 7.68 -31.73
C GLY A 210 16.89 7.74 -33.26
N LYS A 211 18.03 7.76 -33.96
CA LYS A 211 18.06 7.73 -35.43
C LYS A 211 17.71 6.34 -35.94
N VAL A 212 16.86 6.30 -36.96
CA VAL A 212 16.44 5.05 -37.61
C VAL A 212 17.63 4.43 -38.37
N LEU A 213 18.00 3.21 -37.96
CA LEU A 213 18.96 2.35 -38.68
C LEU A 213 18.24 1.35 -39.59
N ARG A 214 17.04 0.92 -39.18
CA ARG A 214 16.15 0.05 -39.96
C ARG A 214 14.71 0.48 -39.70
N GLU A 215 14.02 0.81 -40.77
CA GLU A 215 12.58 1.12 -40.76
C GLU A 215 11.77 -0.04 -40.17
N LEU A 216 10.61 0.29 -39.58
CA LEU A 216 9.68 -0.68 -39.01
C LEU A 216 9.09 -1.59 -40.11
N ASP A 217 9.24 -2.90 -39.95
CA ASP A 217 8.54 -3.93 -40.72
C ASP A 217 7.08 -4.04 -40.24
N GLU A 218 6.21 -3.17 -40.75
CA GLU A 218 4.79 -3.18 -40.40
C GLU A 218 4.09 -4.52 -40.72
N ASP A 219 4.50 -5.20 -41.80
CA ASP A 219 3.95 -6.53 -42.11
C ASP A 219 4.36 -7.55 -41.05
N GLY A 220 5.55 -7.41 -40.47
CA GLY A 220 6.01 -8.13 -39.28
C GLY A 220 5.11 -7.89 -38.07
N VAL A 221 4.71 -6.65 -37.84
CA VAL A 221 3.77 -6.30 -36.78
C VAL A 221 2.42 -6.97 -37.01
N ARG A 222 1.86 -6.90 -38.22
CA ARG A 222 0.58 -7.55 -38.58
C ARG A 222 0.66 -9.08 -38.44
N ARG A 223 1.79 -9.70 -38.78
CA ARG A 223 2.03 -11.14 -38.52
C ARG A 223 2.04 -11.46 -37.03
N ALA A 224 2.69 -10.62 -36.21
CA ALA A 224 2.67 -10.79 -34.76
C ALA A 224 1.24 -10.65 -34.20
N ALA A 225 0.50 -9.62 -34.63
CA ALA A 225 -0.90 -9.40 -34.26
C ALA A 225 -1.79 -10.60 -34.61
N TYR A 226 -1.65 -11.17 -35.81
CA TYR A 226 -2.36 -12.39 -36.20
C TYR A 226 -2.08 -13.57 -35.26
N LEU A 227 -0.83 -13.77 -34.84
CA LEU A 227 -0.46 -14.84 -33.90
C LEU A 227 -0.97 -14.58 -32.48
N ILE A 228 -0.96 -13.33 -32.03
CA ILE A 228 -1.53 -12.88 -30.75
C ILE A 228 -3.04 -13.15 -30.74
N ARG A 229 -3.76 -12.76 -31.80
CA ARG A 229 -5.19 -13.02 -31.99
C ARG A 229 -5.51 -14.52 -31.96
N ARG A 230 -4.75 -15.33 -32.70
CA ARG A 230 -4.90 -16.80 -32.73
C ARG A 230 -4.70 -17.45 -31.37
N ARG A 231 -4.02 -16.78 -30.43
CA ARG A 231 -3.76 -17.25 -29.07
C ARG A 231 -4.77 -16.72 -28.05
N GLY A 232 -5.72 -15.88 -28.46
CA GLY A 232 -6.71 -15.25 -27.57
C GLY A 232 -6.05 -14.35 -26.52
N ILE A 233 -5.00 -13.63 -26.90
CA ILE A 233 -4.31 -12.69 -26.03
C ILE A 233 -4.85 -11.28 -26.35
N GLU A 234 -5.30 -10.57 -25.32
CA GLU A 234 -5.93 -9.25 -25.41
C GLU A 234 -5.11 -8.17 -24.70
N THR A 235 -3.88 -8.50 -24.31
CA THR A 235 -3.00 -7.60 -23.56
C THR A 235 -1.60 -7.67 -24.16
N VAL A 236 -1.04 -6.55 -24.57
CA VAL A 236 0.23 -6.48 -25.30
C VAL A 236 1.13 -5.39 -24.71
N ALA A 237 2.35 -5.77 -24.32
CA ALA A 237 3.44 -4.84 -24.03
C ALA A 237 4.29 -4.63 -25.29
N VAL A 238 4.52 -3.40 -25.69
CA VAL A 238 5.42 -3.02 -26.80
C VAL A 238 6.70 -2.45 -26.20
N CYS A 239 7.81 -3.14 -26.45
CA CYS A 239 9.09 -2.90 -25.81
C CYS A 239 10.20 -2.89 -26.87
N LEU A 240 10.39 -1.78 -27.57
CA LEU A 240 11.43 -1.61 -28.58
C LEU A 240 12.71 -1.03 -27.96
N VAL A 241 13.85 -1.35 -28.57
CA VAL A 241 15.16 -0.85 -28.13
C VAL A 241 15.25 0.64 -28.48
N ASN A 242 15.76 1.44 -27.54
CA ASN A 242 15.93 2.89 -27.68
C ASN A 242 14.66 3.71 -27.99
N SER A 243 13.47 3.15 -27.71
CA SER A 243 12.19 3.88 -27.85
C SER A 243 12.06 5.10 -26.93
N HIS A 244 12.82 5.16 -25.83
CA HIS A 244 12.94 6.34 -24.98
C HIS A 244 13.57 7.54 -25.71
N ALA A 245 14.40 7.31 -26.74
CA ALA A 245 15.05 8.36 -27.52
C ALA A 245 14.18 8.78 -28.73
N ASN A 246 13.42 7.84 -29.30
CA ASN A 246 12.46 8.10 -30.38
C ASN A 246 11.28 7.13 -30.28
N PRO A 247 10.07 7.59 -29.88
CA PRO A 247 8.93 6.73 -29.64
C PRO A 247 8.18 6.30 -30.91
N ALA A 248 8.50 6.89 -32.08
CA ALA A 248 7.68 6.78 -33.29
C ALA A 248 7.41 5.33 -33.74
N HIS A 249 8.38 4.43 -33.62
CA HIS A 249 8.16 3.02 -33.95
C HIS A 249 7.25 2.31 -32.95
N GLU A 250 7.32 2.63 -31.65
CA GLU A 250 6.40 2.04 -30.66
C GLU A 250 4.97 2.54 -30.86
N GLU A 251 4.81 3.83 -31.12
CA GLU A 251 3.52 4.45 -31.45
C GLU A 251 2.90 3.78 -32.68
N ARG A 252 3.69 3.60 -33.74
CA ARG A 252 3.21 2.93 -34.96
C ARG A 252 2.87 1.45 -34.73
N VAL A 253 3.64 0.74 -33.91
CA VAL A 253 3.30 -0.64 -33.51
C VAL A 253 1.99 -0.68 -32.72
N LYS A 254 1.78 0.27 -31.80
CA LYS A 254 0.55 0.39 -31.01
C LYS A 254 -0.66 0.56 -31.92
N GLU A 255 -0.61 1.52 -32.86
CA GLU A 255 -1.68 1.76 -33.84
C GLU A 255 -2.04 0.48 -34.61
N ILE A 256 -1.05 -0.22 -35.17
CA ILE A 256 -1.29 -1.46 -35.94
C ILE A 256 -1.90 -2.57 -35.06
N LEU A 257 -1.45 -2.69 -33.81
CA LEU A 257 -2.01 -3.67 -32.88
C LEU A 257 -3.46 -3.35 -32.52
N GLU A 258 -3.79 -2.08 -32.29
CA GLU A 258 -5.16 -1.64 -32.00
C GLU A 258 -6.10 -1.84 -33.21
N GLU A 259 -5.59 -1.66 -34.44
CA GLU A 259 -6.31 -1.98 -35.69
C GLU A 259 -6.59 -3.48 -35.84
N GLU A 260 -5.59 -4.33 -35.59
CA GLU A 260 -5.68 -5.79 -35.81
C GLU A 260 -6.30 -6.59 -34.65
N LEU A 261 -6.28 -6.01 -33.45
CA LEU A 261 -6.79 -6.55 -32.19
C LEU A 261 -7.75 -5.56 -31.52
N PRO A 262 -8.96 -5.32 -32.08
CA PRO A 262 -9.91 -4.40 -31.47
C PRO A 262 -10.23 -4.77 -30.02
N GLY A 263 -10.06 -3.82 -29.10
CA GLY A 263 -10.28 -4.00 -27.67
C GLY A 263 -9.09 -4.56 -26.89
N ALA A 264 -7.95 -4.82 -27.54
CA ALA A 264 -6.73 -5.19 -26.83
C ALA A 264 -6.15 -3.99 -26.07
N PHE A 265 -5.66 -4.25 -24.85
CA PHE A 265 -4.90 -3.28 -24.07
C PHE A 265 -3.44 -3.29 -24.54
N VAL A 266 -2.96 -2.16 -25.04
CA VAL A 266 -1.59 -2.00 -25.53
C VAL A 266 -0.84 -0.96 -24.70
N SER A 267 0.25 -1.37 -24.06
CA SER A 267 1.17 -0.47 -23.33
C SER A 267 2.49 -0.37 -24.06
N THR A 268 2.95 0.85 -24.37
CA THR A 268 4.26 1.11 -24.96
C THR A 268 5.27 1.47 -23.88
N SER A 269 6.51 1.03 -24.05
CA SER A 269 7.57 1.29 -23.07
C SER A 269 8.03 2.74 -23.05
N SER A 270 7.88 3.47 -24.17
CA SER A 270 8.07 4.91 -24.25
C SER A 270 7.01 5.72 -23.49
N GLU A 271 5.79 5.21 -23.35
CA GLU A 271 4.72 5.84 -22.55
C GLU A 271 4.86 5.49 -21.07
N VAL A 272 5.20 4.22 -20.77
CA VAL A 272 5.25 3.71 -19.39
C VAL A 272 6.50 4.14 -18.63
N LEU A 273 7.68 3.99 -19.22
CA LEU A 273 8.96 4.33 -18.59
C LEU A 273 9.99 4.73 -19.67
N PRO A 274 10.02 6.00 -20.10
CA PRO A 274 10.94 6.49 -21.14
C PRO A 274 12.39 6.63 -20.63
N GLU A 275 12.97 5.56 -20.10
CA GLU A 275 14.35 5.51 -19.57
C GLU A 275 15.25 4.64 -20.44
N ILE A 276 16.58 4.84 -20.37
CA ILE A 276 17.55 4.18 -21.25
C ILE A 276 17.59 2.64 -21.11
N PHE A 277 17.49 2.15 -19.88
CA PHE A 277 17.79 0.77 -19.55
C PHE A 277 16.69 -0.23 -19.95
N GLU A 278 17.00 -1.11 -20.90
CA GLU A 278 16.05 -2.01 -21.55
C GLU A 278 15.43 -3.04 -20.60
N HIS A 279 16.20 -3.64 -19.69
CA HIS A 279 15.65 -4.66 -18.78
C HIS A 279 14.60 -4.05 -17.85
N GLU A 280 14.93 -2.94 -17.20
CA GLU A 280 14.11 -2.24 -16.23
C GLU A 280 12.88 -1.62 -16.91
N ARG A 281 13.08 -0.98 -18.07
CA ARG A 281 11.99 -0.46 -18.92
C ARG A 281 11.05 -1.56 -19.38
N PHE A 282 11.57 -2.67 -19.91
CA PHE A 282 10.74 -3.76 -20.40
C PHE A 282 10.01 -4.45 -19.25
N SER A 283 10.69 -4.69 -18.13
CA SER A 283 10.09 -5.29 -16.94
C SER A 283 8.94 -4.44 -16.40
N THR A 284 9.15 -3.13 -16.25
CA THR A 284 8.12 -2.18 -15.80
C THR A 284 6.93 -2.14 -16.76
N THR A 285 7.19 -2.08 -18.07
CA THR A 285 6.14 -2.08 -19.10
C THR A 285 5.36 -3.38 -19.11
N VAL A 286 6.02 -4.52 -18.92
CA VAL A 286 5.36 -5.83 -18.81
C VAL A 286 4.49 -5.92 -17.56
N ALA A 287 5.01 -5.48 -16.41
CA ALA A 287 4.25 -5.43 -15.16
C ALA A 287 3.01 -4.52 -15.29
N ASN A 288 3.18 -3.35 -15.92
CA ASN A 288 2.08 -2.44 -16.23
C ASN A 288 1.05 -3.10 -17.14
N ALA A 289 1.47 -3.68 -18.26
CA ALA A 289 0.57 -4.29 -19.23
C ALA A 289 -0.28 -5.41 -18.60
N VAL A 290 0.30 -6.30 -17.79
CA VAL A 290 -0.47 -7.39 -17.16
C VAL A 290 -1.42 -6.90 -16.06
N LEU A 291 -1.12 -5.76 -15.42
CA LEU A 291 -1.91 -5.21 -14.33
C LEU A 291 -3.04 -4.30 -14.80
N SER A 292 -2.76 -3.38 -15.73
CA SER A 292 -3.69 -2.32 -16.16
C SER A 292 -5.11 -2.83 -16.49
N PRO A 293 -5.32 -3.94 -17.23
CA PRO A 293 -6.67 -4.45 -17.48
C PRO A 293 -7.40 -4.89 -16.20
N LEU A 294 -6.68 -5.54 -15.28
CA LEU A 294 -7.22 -6.08 -14.03
C LEU A 294 -7.61 -4.94 -13.08
N VAL A 295 -6.69 -4.01 -12.85
CA VAL A 295 -6.92 -2.90 -11.90
C VAL A 295 -7.83 -1.82 -12.49
N GLY A 296 -7.82 -1.64 -13.82
CA GLY A 296 -8.76 -0.78 -14.51
C GLY A 296 -10.20 -1.28 -14.40
N ASP A 297 -10.44 -2.59 -14.59
CA ASP A 297 -11.76 -3.18 -14.36
C ASP A 297 -12.23 -3.01 -12.91
N TYR A 298 -11.33 -3.29 -11.96
CA TYR A 298 -11.59 -3.07 -10.55
C TYR A 298 -12.00 -1.61 -10.24
N ALA A 299 -11.20 -0.64 -10.70
CA ALA A 299 -11.43 0.78 -10.47
C ALA A 299 -12.76 1.25 -11.10
N ARG A 300 -13.05 0.84 -12.33
CA ARG A 300 -14.34 1.16 -13.00
C ARG A 300 -15.54 0.58 -12.25
N ARG A 301 -15.46 -0.66 -11.78
CA ARG A 301 -16.55 -1.31 -11.03
C ARG A 301 -16.79 -0.63 -9.69
N LEU A 302 -15.72 -0.24 -8.99
CA LEU A 302 -15.80 0.50 -7.72
C LEU A 302 -16.45 1.87 -7.96
N ALA A 303 -15.99 2.63 -8.95
CA ALA A 303 -16.57 3.92 -9.32
C ALA A 303 -18.04 3.81 -9.72
N GLY A 304 -18.41 2.77 -10.48
CA GLY A 304 -19.80 2.49 -10.85
C GLY A 304 -20.70 2.30 -9.63
N ARG A 305 -20.27 1.47 -8.66
CA ARG A 305 -21.05 1.24 -7.44
C ARG A 305 -21.12 2.46 -6.53
N MET A 306 -20.04 3.24 -6.42
CA MET A 306 -20.05 4.50 -5.64
C MET A 306 -21.07 5.49 -6.23
N LYS A 307 -21.08 5.61 -7.57
CA LYS A 307 -22.04 6.44 -8.30
C LYS A 307 -23.48 5.96 -8.16
N GLU A 308 -23.72 4.64 -8.19
CA GLU A 308 -25.04 4.06 -7.89
C GLU A 308 -25.52 4.37 -6.47
N GLY A 309 -24.58 4.46 -5.51
CA GLY A 309 -24.84 4.90 -4.14
C GLY A 309 -25.04 6.41 -3.96
N GLY A 310 -24.87 7.21 -5.02
CA GLY A 310 -25.09 8.66 -5.02
C GLY A 310 -23.84 9.52 -4.82
N TYR A 311 -22.63 8.94 -4.83
CA TYR A 311 -21.38 9.69 -4.83
C TYR A 311 -21.19 10.42 -6.17
N GLU A 312 -20.89 11.72 -6.12
CA GLU A 312 -20.74 12.58 -7.31
C GLU A 312 -19.27 12.89 -7.66
N GLY A 313 -18.32 12.61 -6.76
CA GLY A 313 -16.89 12.87 -6.97
C GLY A 313 -16.16 11.75 -7.70
N ASP A 314 -14.86 11.93 -7.88
CA ASP A 314 -13.98 10.93 -8.49
C ASP A 314 -13.50 9.89 -7.47
N VAL A 315 -13.29 8.66 -7.94
CA VAL A 315 -12.63 7.63 -7.15
C VAL A 315 -11.12 7.77 -7.31
N LEU A 316 -10.45 8.11 -6.22
CA LEU A 316 -9.00 8.28 -6.17
C LEU A 316 -8.34 6.99 -5.66
N LEU A 317 -7.40 6.46 -6.42
CA LEU A 317 -6.65 5.26 -6.06
C LEU A 317 -5.22 5.63 -5.66
N LEU A 318 -4.82 5.25 -4.45
CA LEU A 318 -3.47 5.48 -3.95
C LEU A 318 -2.46 4.68 -4.78
N HIS A 319 -1.33 5.31 -5.12
CA HIS A 319 -0.23 4.66 -5.84
C HIS A 319 1.05 4.66 -5.01
N SER A 320 2.01 3.79 -5.39
CA SER A 320 3.24 3.54 -4.62
C SER A 320 4.06 4.78 -4.32
N GLY A 321 4.04 5.77 -5.21
CA GLY A 321 4.81 7.02 -5.13
C GLY A 321 4.29 8.03 -4.11
N GLY A 322 3.22 7.70 -3.37
CA GLY A 322 2.69 8.55 -2.30
C GLY A 322 1.74 9.65 -2.76
N GLY A 323 1.04 9.41 -3.87
CA GLY A 323 -0.06 10.24 -4.35
C GLY A 323 -1.27 9.38 -4.75
N VAL A 324 -2.29 10.02 -5.30
CA VAL A 324 -3.48 9.35 -5.85
C VAL A 324 -3.64 9.55 -7.36
N MET A 325 -4.29 8.59 -8.01
CA MET A 325 -4.63 8.61 -9.44
C MET A 325 -6.13 8.40 -9.64
N THR A 326 -6.67 9.01 -10.69
CA THR A 326 -8.04 8.77 -11.16
C THR A 326 -8.18 7.40 -11.85
N VAL A 327 -9.41 6.93 -12.00
CA VAL A 327 -9.74 5.67 -12.71
C VAL A 327 -9.13 5.62 -14.11
N ASP A 328 -9.21 6.73 -14.85
CA ASP A 328 -8.71 6.82 -16.22
C ASP A 328 -7.19 6.64 -16.31
N VAL A 329 -6.46 7.12 -15.30
CA VAL A 329 -5.01 6.96 -15.23
C VAL A 329 -4.64 5.54 -14.82
N VAL A 330 -5.38 4.92 -13.89
CA VAL A 330 -5.18 3.53 -13.48
C VAL A 330 -5.30 2.55 -14.66
N GLU A 331 -6.18 2.82 -15.61
CA GLU A 331 -6.30 2.00 -16.83
C GLU A 331 -5.06 2.03 -17.73
N ARG A 332 -4.26 3.10 -17.64
CA ARG A 332 -3.02 3.25 -18.41
C ARG A 332 -1.80 2.80 -17.62
N LEU A 333 -1.71 3.23 -16.36
CA LEU A 333 -0.54 3.09 -15.48
C LEU A 333 -0.83 2.19 -14.26
N GLY A 334 -1.59 1.12 -14.44
CA GLY A 334 -2.00 0.22 -13.37
C GLY A 334 -0.84 -0.42 -12.60
N GLY A 335 0.35 -0.48 -13.19
CA GLY A 335 1.57 -0.91 -12.52
C GLY A 335 1.99 -0.01 -11.34
N ARG A 336 1.59 1.28 -11.31
CA ARG A 336 1.86 2.21 -10.21
C ARG A 336 1.10 1.88 -8.92
N LEU A 337 0.02 1.11 -9.00
CA LEU A 337 -0.75 0.69 -7.82
C LEU A 337 -0.08 -0.46 -7.05
N ALA A 338 0.90 -1.13 -7.65
CA ALA A 338 1.64 -2.17 -6.98
C ALA A 338 2.42 -1.55 -5.80
N SER A 339 2.22 -2.08 -4.60
CA SER A 339 2.76 -1.57 -3.33
C SER A 339 2.14 -0.27 -2.79
N SER A 340 0.92 0.11 -3.22
CA SER A 340 0.23 1.33 -2.76
C SER A 340 -0.10 1.35 -1.26
N GLY A 341 -0.59 0.24 -0.68
CA GLY A 341 -0.96 0.18 0.74
C GLY A 341 0.19 0.52 1.69
N LEU A 342 1.42 0.09 1.34
CA LEU A 342 2.62 0.40 2.12
C LEU A 342 2.94 1.91 2.15
N ALA A 343 2.67 2.60 1.03
CA ALA A 343 2.88 4.04 0.95
C ALA A 343 1.95 4.81 1.88
N ALA A 344 0.71 4.35 2.07
CA ALA A 344 -0.28 5.01 2.92
C ALA A 344 0.20 5.13 4.38
N GLY A 345 0.65 4.01 4.96
CA GLY A 345 1.15 3.97 6.33
C GLY A 345 2.37 4.89 6.52
N ALA A 346 3.31 4.88 5.58
CA ALA A 346 4.49 5.74 5.62
C ALA A 346 4.13 7.24 5.57
N ILE A 347 3.16 7.62 4.75
CA ILE A 347 2.67 9.00 4.62
C ILE A 347 1.97 9.45 5.91
N ALA A 348 1.09 8.60 6.45
CA ALA A 348 0.41 8.86 7.72
C ALA A 348 1.41 9.04 8.86
N CYS A 349 2.42 8.15 8.94
CA CYS A 349 3.51 8.24 9.88
C CYS A 349 4.22 9.59 9.79
N GLY A 350 4.65 9.99 8.58
CA GLY A 350 5.35 11.26 8.39
C GLY A 350 4.48 12.48 8.75
N HIS A 351 3.20 12.44 8.42
CA HIS A 351 2.26 13.52 8.75
C HIS A 351 2.06 13.65 10.27
N LEU A 352 1.76 12.55 10.97
CA LEU A 352 1.54 12.55 12.41
C LEU A 352 2.80 12.94 13.20
N ALA A 353 3.98 12.47 12.77
CA ALA A 353 5.24 12.89 13.35
C ALA A 353 5.46 14.40 13.22
N LYS A 354 5.16 14.98 12.06
CA LYS A 354 5.26 16.44 11.83
C LYS A 354 4.31 17.23 12.71
N LEU A 355 3.05 16.79 12.85
CA LEU A 355 2.07 17.43 13.74
C LEU A 355 2.53 17.40 15.19
N ALA A 356 3.15 16.29 15.63
CA ALA A 356 3.73 16.16 16.97
C ALA A 356 5.10 16.84 17.14
N GLY A 357 5.59 17.57 16.12
CA GLY A 357 6.81 18.37 16.20
C GLY A 357 8.11 17.63 15.87
N TYR A 358 8.06 16.42 15.33
CA TYR A 358 9.23 15.63 14.94
C TYR A 358 9.53 15.76 13.45
N ARG A 359 10.78 16.09 13.11
CA ARG A 359 11.27 16.16 11.72
C ARG A 359 11.80 14.83 11.21
N ASN A 360 12.25 13.97 12.11
CA ASN A 360 12.82 12.67 11.80
C ASN A 360 11.98 11.60 12.49
N ALA A 361 11.50 10.62 11.72
CA ALA A 361 10.68 9.55 12.26
C ALA A 361 10.95 8.21 11.58
N VAL A 362 10.87 7.14 12.35
CA VAL A 362 10.79 5.76 11.86
C VAL A 362 9.36 5.30 12.05
N GLY A 363 8.68 4.93 10.97
CA GLY A 363 7.38 4.28 11.02
C GLY A 363 7.56 2.79 11.24
N LEU A 364 6.77 2.22 12.15
CA LEU A 364 6.62 0.79 12.38
C LEU A 364 5.12 0.44 12.26
N ASP A 365 4.70 -0.01 11.09
CA ASP A 365 3.37 -0.59 10.89
C ASP A 365 3.45 -2.10 11.09
N MET A 366 3.05 -2.60 12.25
CA MET A 366 3.09 -4.04 12.52
C MET A 366 1.68 -4.62 12.60
N GLY A 367 1.36 -5.45 11.62
CA GLY A 367 0.10 -6.19 11.52
C GLY A 367 0.21 -7.61 12.06
N GLY A 368 -0.68 -8.49 11.57
CA GLY A 368 -0.69 -9.91 11.95
C GLY A 368 0.37 -10.77 11.24
N THR A 369 0.90 -10.34 10.09
CA THR A 369 1.78 -11.20 9.26
C THR A 369 3.18 -10.62 9.08
N SER A 370 3.29 -9.30 9.08
CA SER A 370 4.49 -8.55 8.71
C SER A 370 4.56 -7.25 9.49
N ALA A 371 5.74 -6.63 9.45
CA ALA A 371 5.95 -5.26 9.82
C ALA A 371 6.55 -4.49 8.66
N ASP A 372 6.07 -3.27 8.44
CA ASP A 372 6.54 -2.35 7.43
C ASP A 372 7.27 -1.18 8.10
N ILE A 373 8.50 -0.95 7.66
CA ILE A 373 9.39 0.07 8.21
C ILE A 373 9.56 1.18 7.19
N SER A 374 9.21 2.41 7.57
CA SER A 374 9.41 3.61 6.76
C SER A 374 10.32 4.61 7.48
N VAL A 375 11.04 5.44 6.73
CA VAL A 375 11.92 6.47 7.31
C VAL A 375 11.57 7.84 6.73
N MET A 376 11.30 8.80 7.61
CA MET A 376 11.18 10.22 7.31
C MET A 376 12.40 10.95 7.85
N VAL A 377 13.03 11.77 7.03
CA VAL A 377 14.18 12.61 7.39
C VAL A 377 13.87 14.04 6.99
N ASP A 378 14.12 14.99 7.90
CA ASP A 378 13.88 16.42 7.68
C ASP A 378 12.45 16.77 7.19
N GLY A 379 11.46 15.98 7.61
CA GLY A 379 10.05 16.16 7.27
C GLY A 379 9.61 15.52 5.95
N GLU A 380 10.53 14.88 5.22
CA GLU A 380 10.29 14.27 3.92
C GLU A 380 10.42 12.74 3.98
N THR A 381 9.45 12.06 3.36
CA THR A 381 9.49 10.59 3.23
C THR A 381 10.26 10.24 1.97
N ARG A 382 11.21 9.32 2.08
CA ARG A 382 12.06 8.96 0.95
C ARG A 382 11.30 8.12 -0.08
N THR A 383 11.60 8.36 -1.34
CA THR A 383 11.15 7.53 -2.46
C THR A 383 12.32 6.78 -3.11
N THR A 384 12.02 5.63 -3.71
CA THR A 384 12.95 4.81 -4.50
C THR A 384 12.30 4.39 -5.81
N ASN A 385 13.09 4.34 -6.89
CA ASN A 385 12.68 3.73 -8.15
C ASN A 385 13.23 2.31 -8.28
N ASP A 386 13.96 1.80 -7.28
CA ASP A 386 14.62 0.50 -7.33
C ASP A 386 13.93 -0.50 -6.41
N TRP A 387 12.81 -1.04 -6.89
CA TRP A 387 12.03 -2.03 -6.16
C TRP A 387 11.46 -3.09 -7.10
N SER A 388 11.08 -4.24 -6.53
CA SER A 388 10.49 -5.36 -7.26
C SER A 388 9.61 -6.20 -6.33
N VAL A 389 8.46 -6.66 -6.82
CA VAL A 389 7.63 -7.66 -6.10
C VAL A 389 8.35 -9.02 -6.02
N GLU A 390 8.92 -9.45 -7.13
CA GLU A 390 9.76 -10.65 -7.22
C GLU A 390 11.14 -10.26 -7.75
N TYR A 391 12.20 -10.74 -7.09
CA TYR A 391 13.57 -10.41 -7.48
C TYR A 391 13.82 -10.74 -8.95
N GLY A 392 14.37 -9.78 -9.69
CA GLY A 392 14.67 -9.91 -11.12
C GLY A 392 13.59 -9.34 -12.05
N TYR A 393 12.46 -8.84 -11.52
CA TYR A 393 11.46 -8.07 -12.27
C TYR A 393 11.24 -6.71 -11.62
N PRO A 394 12.18 -5.76 -11.83
CA PRO A 394 12.05 -4.42 -11.27
C PRO A 394 10.83 -3.70 -11.85
N ILE A 395 10.22 -2.86 -11.01
CA ILE A 395 9.17 -1.91 -11.36
C ILE A 395 9.75 -0.53 -11.03
N ARG A 396 10.03 0.28 -12.05
CA ARG A 396 10.79 1.54 -11.88
C ARG A 396 9.96 2.77 -11.59
N PHE A 397 8.68 2.59 -11.29
CA PHE A 397 7.87 3.72 -10.83
C PHE A 397 8.37 4.18 -9.45
N PRO A 398 8.39 5.50 -9.18
CA PRO A 398 8.63 6.00 -7.84
C PRO A 398 7.73 5.31 -6.83
N SER A 399 8.35 4.82 -5.77
CA SER A 399 7.68 4.19 -4.64
C SER A 399 8.19 4.80 -3.36
N VAL A 400 7.31 5.10 -2.41
CA VAL A 400 7.70 5.35 -1.03
C VAL A 400 8.56 4.18 -0.56
N GLU A 401 9.73 4.51 -0.01
CA GLU A 401 10.70 3.50 0.41
C GLU A 401 10.25 2.90 1.74
N VAL A 402 9.70 1.69 1.64
CA VAL A 402 9.24 0.89 2.77
C VAL A 402 9.94 -0.45 2.74
N SER A 403 10.46 -0.88 3.89
CA SER A 403 11.07 -2.19 4.07
C SER A 403 10.11 -3.09 4.85
N THR A 404 9.62 -4.14 4.19
CA THR A 404 8.78 -5.16 4.83
C THR A 404 9.62 -6.29 5.41
N ILE A 405 9.33 -6.67 6.64
CA ILE A 405 9.90 -7.86 7.30
C ILE A 405 8.77 -8.80 7.72
N GLY A 406 9.01 -10.12 7.63
CA GLY A 406 8.09 -11.18 8.06
C GLY A 406 7.97 -11.33 9.58
N ALA A 407 7.78 -10.21 10.28
CA ALA A 407 7.65 -10.12 11.72
C ALA A 407 6.35 -9.37 12.07
N GLY A 408 5.26 -10.11 12.28
CA GLY A 408 3.96 -9.60 12.73
C GLY A 408 3.45 -10.34 13.96
N GLY A 409 2.23 -10.04 14.41
CA GLY A 409 1.63 -10.71 15.57
C GLY A 409 1.50 -12.23 15.42
N GLY A 410 1.20 -12.71 14.22
CA GLY A 410 1.09 -14.12 13.88
C GLY A 410 2.39 -14.75 13.37
N SER A 411 3.55 -14.08 13.44
CA SER A 411 4.82 -14.71 13.07
C SER A 411 5.11 -15.91 13.97
N ILE A 412 5.45 -17.04 13.35
CA ILE A 412 5.62 -18.32 14.03
C ILE A 412 7.01 -18.38 14.66
N ALA A 413 7.07 -18.74 15.93
CA ALA A 413 8.30 -19.08 16.61
C ALA A 413 8.66 -20.56 16.38
N TRP A 414 9.92 -20.84 16.08
CA TRP A 414 10.39 -22.21 15.80
C TRP A 414 11.85 -22.38 16.18
N ILE A 415 12.29 -23.63 16.34
CA ILE A 415 13.68 -23.96 16.66
C ILE A 415 14.36 -24.47 15.39
N ASP A 416 15.49 -23.85 15.04
CA ASP A 416 16.26 -24.27 13.88
C ASP A 416 17.05 -25.57 14.10
N ALA A 417 17.64 -26.11 13.03
CA ALA A 417 18.41 -27.35 13.11
C ALA A 417 19.65 -27.25 14.02
N ALA A 418 20.08 -26.02 14.37
CA ALA A 418 21.18 -25.77 15.29
C ALA A 418 20.71 -25.58 16.75
N GLY A 419 19.40 -25.68 17.02
CA GLY A 419 18.82 -25.52 18.36
C GLY A 419 18.57 -24.07 18.76
N SER A 420 18.60 -23.12 17.82
CA SER A 420 18.36 -21.70 18.10
C SER A 420 16.90 -21.33 17.89
N LEU A 421 16.36 -20.48 18.78
CA LEU A 421 15.02 -19.91 18.62
C LEU A 421 15.01 -18.91 17.45
N ARG A 422 14.01 -19.04 16.58
CA ARG A 422 13.75 -18.16 15.44
C ARG A 422 12.31 -17.67 15.49
N ASN A 423 12.07 -16.51 14.89
CA ASN A 423 10.74 -15.93 14.74
C ASN A 423 10.53 -15.50 13.28
N GLY A 424 9.48 -16.01 12.65
CA GLY A 424 9.25 -15.84 11.22
C GLY A 424 10.30 -16.56 10.34
N PRO A 425 10.29 -16.33 9.01
CA PRO A 425 9.36 -15.48 8.26
C PRO A 425 7.96 -16.10 8.06
N GLN A 426 7.74 -17.35 8.51
CA GLN A 426 6.43 -18.00 8.44
C GLN A 426 5.43 -17.28 9.36
N SER A 427 4.18 -17.19 8.92
CA SER A 427 3.08 -16.60 9.70
C SER A 427 1.89 -17.54 9.74
N ALA A 428 1.20 -17.57 10.88
CA ALA A 428 -0.07 -18.25 11.06
C ALA A 428 -1.25 -17.52 10.39
N GLY A 429 -1.03 -16.28 9.93
CA GLY A 429 -2.05 -15.45 9.30
C GLY A 429 -3.25 -15.20 10.22
N SER A 430 -4.45 -15.17 9.65
CA SER A 430 -5.73 -15.03 10.36
C SER A 430 -6.59 -16.29 10.34
N ASP A 431 -6.25 -17.24 9.47
CA ASP A 431 -6.84 -18.58 9.35
C ASP A 431 -5.72 -19.58 8.99
N PRO A 432 -5.31 -20.49 9.90
CA PRO A 432 -5.96 -20.77 11.18
C PRO A 432 -5.65 -19.75 12.29
N GLY A 433 -4.69 -18.84 12.07
CA GLY A 433 -4.30 -17.79 13.01
C GLY A 433 -3.49 -18.27 14.23
N PRO A 434 -3.11 -17.33 15.14
CA PRO A 434 -2.53 -17.64 16.44
C PRO A 434 -3.31 -18.71 17.22
N ALA A 435 -2.62 -19.50 18.03
CA ALA A 435 -3.24 -20.60 18.77
C ALA A 435 -4.32 -20.10 19.75
N CYS A 436 -4.09 -18.96 20.38
CA CYS A 436 -5.02 -18.27 21.27
C CYS A 436 -6.33 -17.85 20.58
N TYR A 437 -6.41 -17.80 19.25
CA TYR A 437 -7.67 -17.47 18.55
C TYR A 437 -8.66 -18.64 18.56
N GLY A 438 -8.22 -19.86 18.89
CA GLY A 438 -9.10 -21.02 19.00
C GLY A 438 -9.65 -21.55 17.66
N ARG A 439 -9.11 -21.11 16.52
CA ARG A 439 -9.58 -21.44 15.16
C ARG A 439 -8.87 -22.62 14.50
N GLY A 440 -8.00 -23.33 15.23
CA GLY A 440 -7.25 -24.49 14.76
C GLY A 440 -5.75 -24.24 14.59
N GLY A 441 -5.26 -23.04 14.93
CA GLY A 441 -3.84 -22.76 15.00
C GLY A 441 -3.22 -23.50 16.19
N GLU A 442 -2.03 -24.07 15.99
CA GLU A 442 -1.31 -24.82 17.02
C GLU A 442 0.15 -24.39 17.18
N GLU A 443 0.68 -23.57 16.26
CA GLU A 443 2.06 -23.12 16.29
C GLU A 443 2.19 -21.85 17.15
N PRO A 444 3.29 -21.69 17.92
CA PRO A 444 3.46 -20.53 18.79
C PRO A 444 3.70 -19.26 17.99
N THR A 445 3.04 -18.17 18.36
CA THR A 445 3.15 -16.86 17.70
C THR A 445 3.48 -15.71 18.65
N ASN A 446 3.82 -14.54 18.10
CA ASN A 446 4.03 -13.32 18.89
C ASN A 446 2.77 -12.90 19.66
N THR A 447 1.58 -13.11 19.10
CA THR A 447 0.30 -12.85 19.79
C THR A 447 0.09 -13.81 20.95
N ASP A 448 0.42 -15.11 20.79
CA ASP A 448 0.37 -16.07 21.90
C ASP A 448 1.31 -15.67 23.02
N ALA A 449 2.54 -15.28 22.69
CA ALA A 449 3.52 -14.81 23.66
C ALA A 449 3.06 -13.55 24.41
N ASN A 450 2.57 -12.53 23.70
CA ASN A 450 2.06 -11.30 24.31
C ASN A 450 0.87 -11.53 25.25
N LEU A 451 0.00 -12.51 24.94
CA LEU A 451 -1.09 -12.94 25.84
C LEU A 451 -0.55 -13.60 27.12
N LEU A 452 0.43 -14.48 26.99
CA LEU A 452 1.04 -15.17 28.15
C LEU A 452 1.79 -14.20 29.07
N LEU A 453 2.43 -13.18 28.49
CA LEU A 453 3.10 -12.10 29.23
C LEU A 453 2.11 -11.11 29.87
N GLY A 454 0.81 -11.25 29.65
CA GLY A 454 -0.22 -10.35 30.20
C GLY A 454 -0.30 -8.99 29.50
N ARG A 455 0.48 -8.77 28.45
CA ARG A 455 0.48 -7.52 27.66
C ARG A 455 -0.85 -7.34 26.92
N LEU A 456 -1.41 -8.44 26.41
CA LEU A 456 -2.76 -8.49 25.86
C LEU A 456 -3.77 -8.95 26.93
N GLY A 457 -4.99 -8.42 26.84
CA GLY A 457 -6.12 -8.91 27.62
C GLY A 457 -6.69 -10.23 27.05
N ASP A 458 -7.69 -10.78 27.72
CA ASP A 458 -8.38 -12.00 27.28
C ASP A 458 -9.34 -11.78 26.10
N GLU A 459 -9.42 -10.55 25.59
CA GLU A 459 -10.33 -10.11 24.55
C GLU A 459 -9.60 -9.25 23.51
N LEU A 460 -9.89 -9.48 22.23
CA LEU A 460 -9.45 -8.64 21.10
C LEU A 460 -10.68 -8.06 20.38
N ILE A 461 -10.44 -6.98 19.62
CA ILE A 461 -11.46 -6.33 18.78
C ILE A 461 -12.67 -5.93 19.64
N GLY A 462 -12.42 -5.31 20.80
CA GLY A 462 -13.47 -4.80 21.68
C GLY A 462 -14.38 -5.89 22.26
N GLY A 463 -13.86 -7.11 22.44
CA GLY A 463 -14.59 -8.26 22.98
C GLY A 463 -15.27 -9.14 21.94
N ALA A 464 -15.14 -8.83 20.64
CA ALA A 464 -15.67 -9.68 19.58
C ALA A 464 -14.94 -11.03 19.48
N MET A 465 -13.68 -11.09 19.92
CA MET A 465 -12.86 -12.30 19.96
C MET A 465 -12.32 -12.53 21.37
N ARG A 466 -12.65 -13.68 21.96
CA ARG A 466 -12.07 -14.10 23.24
C ARG A 466 -10.83 -14.97 22.98
N LEU A 467 -9.75 -14.68 23.69
CA LEU A 467 -8.49 -15.38 23.59
C LEU A 467 -8.43 -16.57 24.56
N ASP A 468 -7.85 -17.67 24.10
CA ASP A 468 -7.66 -18.90 24.88
C ASP A 468 -6.21 -19.01 25.36
N ARG A 469 -6.02 -18.65 26.63
CA ARG A 469 -4.70 -18.69 27.28
C ARG A 469 -4.13 -20.12 27.32
N GLY A 470 -4.95 -21.13 27.56
CA GLY A 470 -4.48 -22.52 27.64
C GLY A 470 -3.94 -23.04 26.30
N ARG A 471 -4.52 -22.58 25.18
CA ARG A 471 -3.98 -22.87 23.84
C ARG A 471 -2.66 -22.15 23.57
N ALA A 472 -2.53 -20.89 24.01
CA ALA A 472 -1.27 -20.17 23.92
C ALA A 472 -0.16 -20.88 24.71
N GLU A 473 -0.45 -21.31 25.94
CA GLU A 473 0.48 -22.08 26.78
C GLU A 473 0.93 -23.35 26.07
N ALA A 474 0.00 -24.15 25.55
CA ALA A 474 0.32 -25.39 24.85
C ALA A 474 1.17 -25.15 23.59
N ALA A 475 0.91 -24.07 22.84
CA ALA A 475 1.68 -23.74 21.65
C ALA A 475 3.11 -23.27 22.01
N VAL A 476 3.24 -22.35 22.97
CA VAL A 476 4.55 -21.79 23.39
C VAL A 476 5.43 -22.83 24.08
N SER A 477 4.85 -23.82 24.78
CA SER A 477 5.60 -24.96 25.31
C SER A 477 6.36 -25.75 24.23
N LYS A 478 5.88 -25.77 22.97
CA LYS A 478 6.58 -26.45 21.86
C LYS A 478 7.98 -25.89 21.60
N VAL A 479 8.21 -24.60 21.90
CA VAL A 479 9.53 -23.97 21.82
C VAL A 479 10.21 -23.84 23.17
N GLY A 480 9.45 -23.75 24.28
CA GLY A 480 10.00 -23.69 25.63
C GLY A 480 10.65 -25.00 26.09
N GLU A 481 9.96 -26.13 25.95
CA GLU A 481 10.43 -27.43 26.45
C GLU A 481 11.78 -27.86 25.84
N PRO A 482 12.04 -27.74 24.52
CA PRO A 482 13.32 -28.13 23.95
C PRO A 482 14.49 -27.21 24.36
N LEU A 483 14.19 -25.98 24.76
CA LEU A 483 15.17 -25.00 25.26
C LEU A 483 15.36 -25.08 26.78
N GLY A 484 14.56 -25.89 27.48
CA GLY A 484 14.58 -25.98 28.94
C GLY A 484 14.02 -24.74 29.64
N LEU A 485 13.14 -23.98 28.97
CA LEU A 485 12.52 -22.76 29.47
C LEU A 485 11.11 -23.04 30.00
N GLY A 486 10.73 -22.35 31.08
CA GLY A 486 9.34 -22.26 31.49
C GLY A 486 8.48 -21.53 30.46
N VAL A 487 7.15 -21.67 30.54
CA VAL A 487 6.22 -21.10 29.55
C VAL A 487 6.35 -19.57 29.45
N THR A 488 6.46 -18.87 30.58
CA THR A 488 6.63 -17.41 30.61
C THR A 488 7.98 -16.97 30.05
N GLU A 489 9.07 -17.68 30.41
CA GLU A 489 10.41 -17.41 29.88
C GLU A 489 10.47 -17.63 28.37
N ALA A 490 9.82 -18.69 27.87
CA ALA A 490 9.71 -18.97 26.45
C ALA A 490 8.89 -17.88 25.73
N ALA A 491 7.77 -17.42 26.31
CA ALA A 491 7.00 -16.31 25.76
C ALA A 491 7.83 -15.01 25.68
N ARG A 492 8.62 -14.70 26.71
CA ARG A 492 9.56 -13.56 26.72
C ARG A 492 10.59 -13.70 25.60
N ALA A 493 11.24 -14.85 25.50
CA ALA A 493 12.25 -15.11 24.46
C ALA A 493 11.67 -15.00 23.04
N VAL A 494 10.42 -15.39 22.81
CA VAL A 494 9.74 -15.21 21.52
C VAL A 494 9.62 -13.73 21.15
N VAL A 495 9.19 -12.88 22.09
CA VAL A 495 9.07 -11.42 21.87
C VAL A 495 10.45 -10.77 21.71
N GLU A 496 11.44 -11.15 22.49
CA GLU A 496 12.82 -10.64 22.39
C GLU A 496 13.43 -10.95 21.02
N VAL A 497 13.28 -12.18 20.52
CA VAL A 497 13.77 -12.56 19.18
C VAL A 497 13.03 -11.79 18.09
N ALA A 498 11.73 -11.55 18.24
CA ALA A 498 10.96 -10.72 17.31
C ALA A 498 11.45 -9.27 17.30
N ASN A 499 11.67 -8.68 18.49
CA ASN A 499 12.19 -7.32 18.64
C ASN A 499 13.60 -7.18 18.06
N ALA A 500 14.50 -8.14 18.31
CA ALA A 500 15.85 -8.12 17.75
C ALA A 500 15.85 -8.14 16.20
N ASN A 501 14.98 -8.95 15.59
CA ASN A 501 14.82 -8.98 14.14
C ASN A 501 14.30 -7.63 13.58
N LEU A 502 13.34 -7.01 14.26
CA LEU A 502 12.82 -5.68 13.91
C LEU A 502 13.89 -4.60 14.10
N ALA A 503 14.66 -4.66 15.18
CA ALA A 503 15.73 -3.71 15.48
C ALA A 503 16.81 -3.75 14.40
N ASP A 504 17.22 -4.94 13.98
CA ASP A 504 18.20 -5.09 12.89
C ASP A 504 17.68 -4.52 11.56
N ALA A 505 16.39 -4.70 11.26
CA ALA A 505 15.79 -4.10 10.07
C ALA A 505 15.77 -2.57 10.13
N ILE A 506 15.43 -1.97 11.28
CA ILE A 506 15.46 -0.52 11.46
C ILE A 506 16.90 0.01 11.44
N ARG A 507 17.86 -0.67 12.09
CA ARG A 507 19.29 -0.34 12.01
C ARG A 507 19.76 -0.34 10.57
N LEU A 508 19.36 -1.33 9.77
CA LEU A 508 19.70 -1.38 8.35
C LEU A 508 19.10 -0.20 7.57
N ALA A 509 17.86 0.17 7.88
CA ALA A 509 17.19 1.30 7.25
C ALA A 509 17.90 2.64 7.55
N LEU A 510 18.35 2.86 8.79
CA LEU A 510 18.99 4.10 9.24
C LEU A 510 20.50 4.15 9.00
N ILE A 511 21.26 3.16 9.51
CA ILE A 511 22.73 3.21 9.62
C ILE A 511 23.40 3.08 8.25
N GLN A 512 22.87 2.27 7.33
CA GLN A 512 23.40 2.20 5.96
C GLN A 512 23.40 3.56 5.24
N ARG A 513 22.60 4.51 5.75
CA ARG A 513 22.39 5.83 5.18
C ARG A 513 23.00 6.95 6.02
N GLY A 514 23.74 6.60 7.08
CA GLY A 514 24.46 7.57 7.92
C GLY A 514 23.59 8.31 8.95
N HIS A 515 22.41 7.80 9.28
CA HIS A 515 21.51 8.40 10.27
C HIS A 515 21.68 7.78 11.66
N ASP A 516 21.68 8.63 12.70
CA ASP A 516 21.73 8.21 14.10
C ASP A 516 20.30 8.02 14.65
N PRO A 517 19.93 6.82 15.15
CA PRO A 517 18.59 6.58 15.69
C PRO A 517 18.15 7.53 16.81
N ARG A 518 19.09 8.13 17.54
CA ARG A 518 18.80 9.06 18.65
C ARG A 518 18.13 10.36 18.19
N ASP A 519 18.26 10.69 16.91
CA ASP A 519 17.66 11.89 16.31
C ASP A 519 16.21 11.66 15.82
N PHE A 520 15.65 10.46 16.01
CA PHE A 520 14.35 10.05 15.49
C PHE A 520 13.31 9.86 16.60
N ALA A 521 12.03 9.92 16.22
CA ALA A 521 10.94 9.32 16.97
C ALA A 521 10.48 8.02 16.29
N LEU A 522 10.09 7.00 17.05
CA LEU A 522 9.47 5.79 16.53
C LEU A 522 7.95 5.96 16.52
N VAL A 523 7.34 6.05 15.34
CA VAL A 523 5.89 6.06 15.20
C VAL A 523 5.40 4.61 15.12
N ALA A 524 4.85 4.09 16.21
CA ALA A 524 4.39 2.70 16.30
C ALA A 524 2.89 2.61 16.02
N PHE A 525 2.53 1.91 14.95
CA PHE A 525 1.15 1.72 14.53
C PHE A 525 0.93 0.33 13.90
N GLY A 526 -0.25 0.10 13.35
CA GLY A 526 -0.76 -1.23 13.11
C GLY A 526 -1.28 -1.86 14.41
N GLY A 527 -1.96 -3.01 14.28
CA GLY A 527 -2.59 -3.67 15.43
C GLY A 527 -1.59 -4.15 16.49
N ALA A 528 -0.38 -4.54 16.09
CA ALA A 528 0.65 -5.08 16.96
C ALA A 528 1.83 -4.12 17.21
N GLY A 529 2.01 -3.05 16.44
CA GLY A 529 3.18 -2.16 16.59
C GLY A 529 3.35 -1.59 17.99
N PRO A 530 2.30 -1.03 18.62
CA PRO A 530 2.36 -0.48 19.97
C PRO A 530 2.68 -1.50 21.09
N LEU A 531 2.56 -2.81 20.84
CA LEU A 531 3.00 -3.85 21.78
C LEU A 531 4.53 -3.98 21.85
N HIS A 532 5.22 -3.61 20.78
CA HIS A 532 6.66 -3.77 20.59
C HIS A 532 7.42 -2.43 20.65
N GLY A 533 6.72 -1.31 20.40
CA GLY A 533 7.34 0.00 20.18
C GLY A 533 8.30 0.49 21.26
N ALA A 534 7.91 0.43 22.54
CA ALA A 534 8.75 0.94 23.64
C ALA A 534 10.06 0.15 23.82
N GLU A 535 9.99 -1.19 23.76
CA GLU A 535 11.16 -2.05 23.87
C GLU A 535 12.09 -1.91 22.67
N LEU A 536 11.50 -1.84 21.46
CA LEU A 536 12.25 -1.63 20.23
C LEU A 536 12.98 -0.28 20.23
N ALA A 537 12.29 0.78 20.67
CA ALA A 537 12.89 2.10 20.81
C ALA A 537 14.04 2.08 21.83
N ARG A 538 13.89 1.38 22.96
CA ARG A 538 14.96 1.19 23.94
C ARG A 538 16.18 0.49 23.34
N GLU A 539 15.97 -0.62 22.63
CA GLU A 539 17.05 -1.38 21.98
C GLU A 539 17.79 -0.54 20.92
N LEU A 540 17.08 0.36 20.25
CA LEU A 540 17.63 1.24 19.21
C LEU A 540 18.15 2.57 19.76
N SER A 541 18.01 2.84 21.06
CA SER A 541 18.29 4.15 21.67
C SER A 541 17.46 5.30 21.08
N ILE A 542 16.26 5.00 20.59
CA ILE A 542 15.29 6.00 20.13
C ILE A 542 14.60 6.58 21.38
N PRO A 543 14.67 7.91 21.62
CA PRO A 543 14.23 8.50 22.89
C PRO A 543 12.71 8.62 23.02
N THR A 544 11.96 8.45 21.94
CA THR A 544 10.50 8.69 21.94
C THR A 544 9.77 7.73 21.03
N VAL A 545 8.67 7.18 21.53
CA VAL A 545 7.67 6.46 20.74
C VAL A 545 6.41 7.29 20.64
N LEU A 546 5.88 7.43 19.44
CA LEU A 546 4.60 8.08 19.16
C LEU A 546 3.60 7.01 18.72
N VAL A 547 2.48 6.91 19.42
CA VAL A 547 1.38 6.01 19.07
C VAL A 547 0.17 6.84 18.66
N PRO A 548 -0.31 6.72 17.40
CA PRO A 548 -1.45 7.48 16.90
C PRO A 548 -2.76 7.27 17.69
N PRO A 549 -3.78 8.13 17.50
CA PRO A 549 -5.10 7.97 18.12
C PRO A 549 -5.75 6.61 17.85
N ASN A 550 -5.64 6.13 16.60
CA ASN A 550 -6.19 4.85 16.15
C ASN A 550 -5.10 4.07 15.39
N PRO A 551 -4.19 3.37 16.09
CA PRO A 551 -3.01 2.78 15.47
C PRO A 551 -3.33 1.74 14.40
N GLY A 552 -4.39 0.95 14.58
CA GLY A 552 -4.76 -0.15 13.71
C GLY A 552 -5.40 0.27 12.38
N ILE A 553 -5.68 1.56 12.19
CA ILE A 553 -6.26 2.14 10.96
C ILE A 553 -5.46 3.33 10.41
N THR A 554 -4.30 3.65 11.00
CA THR A 554 -3.42 4.77 10.58
C THR A 554 -3.09 4.74 9.08
N SER A 555 -2.92 3.55 8.49
CA SER A 555 -2.64 3.42 7.05
C SER A 555 -3.81 3.91 6.18
N ALA A 556 -5.06 3.71 6.61
CA ALA A 556 -6.22 4.28 5.94
C ALA A 556 -6.24 5.82 6.03
N LEU A 557 -5.82 6.42 7.15
CA LEU A 557 -5.66 7.88 7.25
C LEU A 557 -4.67 8.40 6.21
N GLY A 558 -3.60 7.65 5.93
CA GLY A 558 -2.62 7.98 4.89
C GLY A 558 -3.24 8.20 3.51
N CYS A 559 -4.33 7.49 3.19
CA CYS A 559 -5.06 7.67 1.94
C CYS A 559 -5.78 9.03 1.85
N LEU A 560 -6.06 9.71 2.96
CA LEU A 560 -6.67 11.05 2.99
C LEU A 560 -5.64 12.19 2.98
N LEU A 561 -4.36 11.87 3.16
CA LEU A 561 -3.29 12.87 3.35
C LEU A 561 -2.47 13.12 2.09
N VAL A 562 -2.85 12.49 0.98
CA VAL A 562 -2.10 12.44 -0.27
C VAL A 562 -2.70 13.36 -1.32
N ASP A 563 -1.83 14.11 -1.98
CA ASP A 563 -2.17 14.93 -3.13
C ASP A 563 -2.23 14.07 -4.40
N ILE A 564 -2.91 14.57 -5.44
CA ILE A 564 -2.81 13.99 -6.77
C ILE A 564 -1.38 14.21 -7.25
N ARG A 565 -0.73 13.15 -7.76
CA ARG A 565 0.66 13.23 -8.21
C ARG A 565 0.88 12.52 -9.53
N HIS A 566 1.46 13.23 -10.49
CA HIS A 566 1.94 12.67 -11.76
C HIS A 566 3.40 12.99 -11.96
N ASP A 567 4.21 11.97 -12.24
CA ASP A 567 5.63 12.15 -12.52
C ASP A 567 5.86 12.06 -14.03
N PHE A 568 6.38 13.15 -14.59
CA PHE A 568 6.79 13.27 -15.97
C PHE A 568 8.31 13.29 -16.04
N SER A 569 8.87 12.61 -17.04
CA SER A 569 10.31 12.59 -17.23
C SER A 569 10.69 12.52 -18.70
N GLN A 570 11.85 13.07 -19.01
CA GLN A 570 12.45 13.03 -20.34
C GLN A 570 13.95 12.76 -20.23
N MET A 571 14.42 11.72 -20.91
CA MET A 571 15.86 11.48 -21.05
C MET A 571 16.51 12.65 -21.78
N TYR A 572 17.60 13.17 -21.20
CA TYR A 572 18.37 14.26 -21.78
C TYR A 572 19.84 14.07 -21.45
N LEU A 573 20.43 13.06 -22.08
CA LEU A 573 21.81 12.65 -21.84
C LEU A 573 22.79 13.53 -22.63
N VAL A 574 23.28 14.59 -21.99
CA VAL A 574 24.24 15.53 -22.59
C VAL A 574 25.31 15.96 -21.58
N PRO A 575 26.58 16.11 -21.98
CA PRO A 575 27.57 16.80 -21.15
C PRO A 575 27.07 18.21 -20.83
N ALA A 576 27.19 18.64 -19.57
CA ALA A 576 26.67 19.93 -19.13
C ALA A 576 27.30 21.11 -19.89
N GLY A 577 28.54 20.97 -20.39
CA GLY A 577 29.21 21.97 -21.23
C GLY A 577 28.73 22.02 -22.69
N GLU A 578 27.87 21.11 -23.12
CA GLU A 578 27.32 21.02 -24.49
C GLU A 578 25.85 21.44 -24.57
N THR A 579 25.28 21.93 -23.48
CA THR A 579 23.93 22.48 -23.42
C THR A 579 23.96 23.92 -22.89
N ASP A 580 22.80 24.57 -22.87
CA ASP A 580 22.61 25.89 -22.30
C ASP A 580 21.34 25.94 -21.43
N PRO A 581 21.22 26.90 -20.51
CA PRO A 581 20.04 27.02 -19.66
C PRO A 581 18.72 27.19 -20.43
N GLN A 582 18.73 27.81 -21.62
CA GLN A 582 17.52 28.04 -22.40
C GLN A 582 16.97 26.74 -22.99
N GLU A 583 17.85 25.82 -23.41
CA GLU A 583 17.44 24.48 -23.86
C GLU A 583 16.85 23.65 -22.72
N ILE A 584 17.42 23.71 -21.52
CA ILE A 584 16.86 23.04 -20.33
C ILE A 584 15.47 23.61 -20.01
N GLU A 585 15.31 24.93 -20.03
CA GLU A 585 14.01 25.59 -19.80
C GLU A 585 12.97 25.25 -20.87
N ARG A 586 13.35 25.15 -22.15
CA ARG A 586 12.44 24.70 -23.22
C ARG A 586 11.88 23.31 -22.95
N ARG A 587 12.73 22.40 -22.46
CA ARG A 587 12.34 21.02 -22.14
C ARG A 587 11.46 20.94 -20.89
N PHE A 588 11.79 21.71 -19.85
CA PHE A 588 10.91 21.84 -18.69
C PHE A 588 9.53 22.38 -19.11
N ALA A 589 9.47 23.42 -19.93
CA ALA A 589 8.20 23.97 -20.39
C ALA A 589 7.32 22.91 -21.11
N ALA A 590 7.92 22.06 -21.94
CA ALA A 590 7.20 20.96 -22.61
C ALA A 590 6.67 19.91 -21.62
N LEU A 591 7.46 19.54 -20.61
CA LEU A 591 7.02 18.62 -19.55
C LEU A 591 5.91 19.23 -18.69
N GLU A 592 6.02 20.52 -18.38
CA GLU A 592 5.04 21.25 -17.58
C GLU A 592 3.72 21.47 -18.31
N GLU A 593 3.74 21.64 -19.64
CA GLU A 593 2.52 21.72 -20.46
C GLU A 593 1.71 20.43 -20.33
N GLY A 594 2.35 19.28 -20.55
CA GLY A 594 1.71 17.97 -20.35
C GLY A 594 1.26 17.72 -18.91
N ALA A 595 2.00 18.24 -17.93
CA ALA A 595 1.63 18.18 -16.52
C ALA A 595 0.35 18.98 -16.20
N ARG A 596 0.26 20.23 -16.69
CA ARG A 596 -0.93 21.07 -16.50
C ARG A 596 -2.14 20.51 -17.22
N GLU A 597 -1.97 20.03 -18.45
CA GLU A 597 -3.04 19.36 -19.20
C GLU A 597 -3.59 18.15 -18.45
N ARG A 598 -2.70 17.34 -17.83
CA ARG A 598 -3.10 16.19 -17.03
C ARG A 598 -3.90 16.60 -15.80
N LEU A 599 -3.38 17.51 -14.98
CA LEU A 599 -4.07 17.96 -13.77
C LEU A 599 -5.40 18.67 -14.09
N GLY A 600 -5.44 19.46 -15.17
CA GLY A 600 -6.67 20.12 -15.62
C GLY A 600 -7.73 19.12 -16.12
N ALA A 601 -7.33 18.03 -16.78
CA ALA A 601 -8.24 16.96 -17.17
C ALA A 601 -8.84 16.22 -15.97
N GLU A 602 -8.19 16.27 -14.81
CA GLU A 602 -8.65 15.73 -13.53
C GLU A 602 -9.41 16.77 -12.68
N GLY A 603 -9.71 17.95 -13.25
CA GLY A 603 -10.53 18.97 -12.60
C GLY A 603 -9.82 19.82 -11.56
N ILE A 604 -8.49 19.75 -11.47
CA ILE A 604 -7.70 20.58 -10.55
C ILE A 604 -7.59 22.00 -11.09
N ALA A 605 -7.83 23.00 -10.22
CA ALA A 605 -7.70 24.41 -10.55
C ALA A 605 -6.23 24.82 -10.64
N GLU A 606 -5.87 25.80 -11.48
CA GLU A 606 -4.47 26.20 -11.66
C GLU A 606 -3.81 26.67 -10.35
N GLU A 607 -4.56 27.32 -9.47
CA GLU A 607 -4.10 27.76 -8.15
C GLU A 607 -3.69 26.62 -7.22
N ASP A 608 -4.26 25.43 -7.42
CA ASP A 608 -3.99 24.22 -6.63
C ASP A 608 -2.95 23.31 -7.32
N MET A 609 -2.37 23.74 -8.44
CA MET A 609 -1.31 23.00 -9.13
C MET A 609 0.08 23.46 -8.68
N ARG A 610 0.92 22.51 -8.28
CA ARG A 610 2.35 22.72 -8.00
C ARG A 610 3.19 21.86 -8.93
N LEU A 611 4.16 22.47 -9.60
CA LEU A 611 5.09 21.77 -10.49
C LEU A 611 6.50 21.82 -9.88
N LEU A 612 7.02 20.65 -9.54
CA LEU A 612 8.34 20.51 -8.92
C LEU A 612 9.34 20.02 -9.97
N ARG A 613 10.41 20.79 -10.20
CA ARG A 613 11.43 20.48 -11.20
C ARG A 613 12.62 19.78 -10.57
N THR A 614 13.13 18.76 -11.26
CA THR A 614 14.35 18.05 -10.86
C THR A 614 15.21 17.74 -12.09
N VAL A 615 16.53 17.85 -11.93
CA VAL A 615 17.51 17.47 -12.94
C VAL A 615 18.36 16.33 -12.38
N ASP A 616 18.37 15.21 -13.08
CA ASP A 616 19.24 14.10 -12.74
C ASP A 616 20.62 14.36 -13.34
N MET A 617 21.67 14.39 -12.51
CA MET A 617 23.03 14.69 -12.94
C MET A 617 24.01 13.63 -12.45
N ARG A 618 25.08 13.40 -13.21
CA ARG A 618 26.17 12.49 -12.79
C ARG A 618 27.51 12.91 -13.38
N TYR A 619 28.60 12.47 -12.77
CA TYR A 619 29.89 12.57 -13.45
C TYR A 619 29.91 11.67 -14.67
N VAL A 620 30.52 12.13 -15.76
CA VAL A 620 30.63 11.34 -16.99
C VAL A 620 31.30 9.99 -16.69
N GLY A 621 30.68 8.92 -17.16
CA GLY A 621 31.11 7.54 -16.93
C GLY A 621 30.59 6.90 -15.65
N GLN A 622 29.88 7.65 -14.78
CA GLN A 622 29.15 7.04 -13.68
C GLN A 622 27.89 6.33 -14.17
N TRP A 623 27.50 5.30 -13.43
CA TRP A 623 26.25 4.57 -13.68
C TRP A 623 25.03 5.26 -13.07
N ARG A 624 25.16 5.77 -11.84
CA ARG A 624 24.07 6.37 -11.06
C ARG A 624 24.07 7.89 -11.16
N SER A 625 22.88 8.48 -11.20
CA SER A 625 22.64 9.92 -11.10
C SER A 625 22.22 10.33 -9.70
N LEU A 626 22.38 11.62 -9.42
CA LEU A 626 21.83 12.33 -8.28
C LEU A 626 20.70 13.24 -8.77
N GLU A 627 19.62 13.29 -8.00
CA GLU A 627 18.47 14.14 -8.26
C GLU A 627 18.75 15.54 -7.68
N ILE A 628 18.82 16.55 -8.54
CA ILE A 628 19.11 17.94 -8.14
C ILE A 628 17.84 18.77 -8.28
N PRO A 629 17.22 19.22 -7.16
CA PRO A 629 16.08 20.11 -7.21
C PRO A 629 16.39 21.42 -7.93
N VAL A 630 15.41 21.93 -8.68
CA VAL A 630 15.50 23.22 -9.36
C VAL A 630 14.35 24.11 -8.92
N ASP A 631 14.68 25.11 -8.11
CA ASP A 631 13.73 26.15 -7.74
C ASP A 631 13.62 27.18 -8.86
N GLY A 632 12.43 27.27 -9.47
CA GLY A 632 12.16 28.21 -10.55
C GLY A 632 12.94 27.92 -11.84
N LYS A 633 13.48 28.98 -12.46
CA LYS A 633 14.18 28.87 -13.75
C LYS A 633 15.65 28.52 -13.55
N VAL A 634 16.18 27.69 -14.44
CA VAL A 634 17.62 27.50 -14.59
C VAL A 634 18.21 28.75 -15.23
N GLU A 635 18.81 29.62 -14.43
CA GLU A 635 19.45 30.86 -14.90
C GLU A 635 20.91 30.64 -15.36
N SER A 636 21.60 29.68 -14.73
CA SER A 636 23.00 29.37 -15.04
C SER A 636 23.30 27.88 -14.87
N LEU A 637 24.15 27.36 -15.75
CA LEU A 637 24.69 26.00 -15.62
C LEU A 637 25.69 25.89 -14.47
N GLU A 638 26.45 26.94 -14.20
CA GLU A 638 27.43 26.97 -13.11
C GLU A 638 26.74 26.80 -11.75
N GLY A 639 25.62 27.50 -11.51
CA GLY A 639 24.83 27.32 -10.29
C GLY A 639 24.25 25.92 -10.15
N LEU A 640 23.76 25.33 -11.25
CA LEU A 640 23.24 23.97 -11.26
C LEU A 640 24.34 22.94 -10.95
N LEU A 641 25.53 23.10 -11.54
CA LEU A 641 26.71 22.26 -11.27
C LEU A 641 27.22 22.40 -9.83
N GLY A 642 27.19 23.62 -9.29
CA GLY A 642 27.51 23.88 -7.89
C GLY A 642 26.63 23.07 -6.94
N ARG A 643 25.30 23.12 -7.14
CA ARG A 643 24.34 22.31 -6.36
C ARG A 643 24.58 20.81 -6.51
N PHE A 644 24.89 20.34 -7.72
CA PHE A 644 25.26 18.94 -7.93
C PHE A 644 26.49 18.52 -7.11
N HIS A 645 27.52 19.36 -7.06
CA HIS A 645 28.73 19.05 -6.28
C HIS A 645 28.48 19.05 -4.77
N GLU A 646 27.68 19.98 -4.27
CA GLU A 646 27.25 20.03 -2.86
C GLU A 646 26.46 18.77 -2.50
N GLU A 647 25.49 18.37 -3.34
CA GLU A 647 24.69 17.19 -3.11
C GLU A 647 25.52 15.89 -3.18
N HIS A 648 26.49 15.82 -4.10
CA HIS A 648 27.40 14.69 -4.19
C HIS A 648 28.31 14.60 -2.95
N GLU A 649 28.80 15.72 -2.43
CA GLU A 649 29.57 15.76 -1.19
C GLU A 649 28.74 15.36 0.02
N ARG A 650 27.46 15.78 0.08
CA ARG A 650 26.51 15.37 1.12
C ARG A 650 26.27 13.86 1.13
N GLN A 651 26.01 13.25 -0.03
CA GLN A 651 25.68 11.83 -0.11
C GLN A 651 26.89 10.88 -0.05
N HIS A 652 28.05 11.32 -0.54
CA HIS A 652 29.23 10.45 -0.72
C HIS A 652 30.48 10.91 0.02
N THR A 653 30.43 12.05 0.74
CA THR A 653 31.54 12.63 1.51
C THR A 653 32.71 13.13 0.63
N TYR A 654 32.50 13.26 -0.68
CA TYR A 654 33.48 13.88 -1.59
C TYR A 654 32.80 14.51 -2.79
N LYS A 655 33.49 15.45 -3.46
CA LYS A 655 33.12 16.00 -4.78
C LYS A 655 34.33 16.09 -5.70
N ARG A 656 34.10 16.12 -7.01
CA ARG A 656 35.12 16.20 -8.07
C ARG A 656 34.83 17.34 -9.04
N GLU A 657 35.05 18.58 -8.61
CA GLU A 657 34.73 19.79 -9.40
C GLU A 657 35.44 19.83 -10.77
N GLY A 658 36.63 19.23 -10.89
CA GLY A 658 37.34 19.13 -12.17
C GLY A 658 36.87 18.02 -13.11
N SER A 659 35.92 17.17 -12.69
CA SER A 659 35.39 16.08 -13.53
C SER A 659 34.18 16.57 -14.34
N PRO A 660 34.09 16.21 -15.63
CA PRO A 660 32.93 16.58 -16.44
C PRO A 660 31.66 15.95 -15.87
N VAL A 661 30.59 16.74 -15.88
CA VAL A 661 29.24 16.33 -15.44
C VAL A 661 28.34 16.25 -16.67
N GLU A 662 27.46 15.26 -16.69
CA GLU A 662 26.39 15.14 -17.67
C GLU A 662 25.02 15.28 -17.00
N ILE A 663 24.12 15.96 -17.69
CA ILE A 663 22.69 15.88 -17.41
C ILE A 663 22.23 14.55 -17.96
N TYR A 664 21.47 13.81 -17.16
CA TYR A 664 20.99 12.48 -17.47
C TYR A 664 19.52 12.50 -17.88
N GLN A 665 18.68 13.19 -17.10
CA GLN A 665 17.23 13.24 -17.27
C GLN A 665 16.67 14.52 -16.66
N LEU A 666 15.55 14.99 -17.22
CA LEU A 666 14.74 16.08 -16.65
C LEU A 666 13.42 15.50 -16.13
N ARG A 667 12.96 15.99 -14.97
CA ARG A 667 11.74 15.49 -14.32
C ARG A 667 10.87 16.65 -13.85
N VAL A 668 9.56 16.46 -13.99
CA VAL A 668 8.54 17.33 -13.41
C VAL A 668 7.57 16.45 -12.62
N ALA A 669 7.47 16.68 -11.31
CA ALA A 669 6.36 16.15 -10.52
C ALA A 669 5.24 17.19 -10.52
N ALA A 670 4.09 16.81 -11.09
CA ALA A 670 2.87 17.59 -11.09
C ALA A 670 2.03 17.18 -9.88
N VAL A 671 1.80 18.12 -8.97
CA VAL A 671 1.06 17.90 -7.72
C VAL A 671 -0.22 18.73 -7.78
N GLY A 672 -1.38 18.08 -7.70
CA GLY A 672 -2.66 18.73 -7.49
C GLY A 672 -3.03 18.66 -6.01
N GLU A 673 -3.05 19.81 -5.34
CA GLU A 673 -3.36 19.86 -3.91
C GLU A 673 -4.79 19.40 -3.65
N THR A 674 -4.94 18.50 -2.67
CA THR A 674 -6.25 18.03 -2.22
C THR A 674 -6.58 18.63 -0.86
N PRO A 675 -7.87 18.85 -0.55
CA PRO A 675 -8.29 19.21 0.79
C PRO A 675 -7.86 18.13 1.78
N LYS A 676 -6.95 18.49 2.69
CA LYS A 676 -6.47 17.59 3.75
C LYS A 676 -7.38 17.74 4.97
N PRO A 677 -7.69 16.64 5.68
CA PRO A 677 -8.46 16.71 6.90
C PRO A 677 -7.72 17.54 7.96
N ASP A 678 -8.40 18.51 8.56
CA ASP A 678 -7.88 19.23 9.73
C ASP A 678 -8.08 18.36 10.97
N LEU A 679 -7.04 17.61 11.35
CA LEU A 679 -7.14 16.65 12.44
C LEU A 679 -7.48 17.37 13.76
N PRO A 680 -8.37 16.80 14.58
CA PRO A 680 -8.86 17.47 15.77
C PRO A 680 -7.70 17.75 16.73
N HIS A 681 -7.55 19.03 17.09
CA HIS A 681 -6.59 19.49 18.07
C HIS A 681 -7.33 20.01 19.31
N GLN A 682 -6.89 19.62 20.50
CA GLN A 682 -7.33 20.20 21.76
C GLN A 682 -6.12 20.63 22.58
N GLU A 683 -6.23 21.78 23.24
CA GLU A 683 -5.18 22.24 24.14
C GLU A 683 -4.99 21.24 25.29
N PRO A 684 -3.76 20.74 25.51
CA PRO A 684 -3.50 19.79 26.59
C PRO A 684 -3.81 20.39 27.96
N GLU A 685 -4.54 19.64 28.79
CA GLU A 685 -4.78 19.96 30.20
C GLU A 685 -4.17 18.87 31.09
N ASP A 686 -3.14 19.24 31.86
CA ASP A 686 -2.42 18.32 32.74
C ASP A 686 -3.38 17.63 33.71
N HIS A 687 -3.44 16.30 33.63
CA HIS A 687 -4.14 15.46 34.60
C HIS A 687 -3.53 14.06 34.68
N GLU A 688 -3.77 13.39 35.80
CA GLU A 688 -3.46 11.98 35.99
C GLU A 688 -4.77 11.19 35.93
N PRO A 689 -4.99 10.36 34.88
CA PRO A 689 -6.19 9.55 34.78
C PRO A 689 -6.20 8.45 35.84
N GLU A 690 -7.39 8.06 36.32
CA GLU A 690 -7.53 6.87 37.17
C GLU A 690 -7.54 5.60 36.29
N PRO A 691 -6.84 4.51 36.69
CA PRO A 691 -6.84 3.26 35.94
C PRO A 691 -8.18 2.54 36.05
N ASP A 692 -8.61 1.91 34.95
CA ASP A 692 -9.83 1.10 34.89
C ASP A 692 -9.68 -0.24 35.64
N GLU A 693 -8.49 -0.84 35.53
CA GLU A 693 -8.12 -2.08 36.22
C GLU A 693 -6.60 -2.17 36.41
N HIS A 694 -6.15 -3.22 37.09
CA HIS A 694 -4.74 -3.59 37.16
C HIS A 694 -4.57 -5.01 36.63
N ARG A 695 -3.50 -5.24 35.87
CA ARG A 695 -3.18 -6.53 35.26
C ARG A 695 -1.76 -6.93 35.59
N GLU A 696 -1.55 -8.21 35.91
CA GLU A 696 -0.21 -8.76 36.09
C GLU A 696 0.46 -8.91 34.72
N VAL A 697 1.58 -8.22 34.52
CA VAL A 697 2.31 -8.17 33.24
C VAL A 697 3.79 -8.45 33.45
N PHE A 698 4.38 -9.19 32.52
CA PHE A 698 5.81 -9.50 32.50
C PHE A 698 6.53 -8.59 31.47
N PHE A 699 7.47 -7.77 31.97
CA PHE A 699 8.30 -6.85 31.16
C PHE A 699 9.78 -7.23 31.11
N GLY A 700 10.28 -7.97 32.11
CA GLY A 700 11.70 -8.29 32.28
C GLY A 700 11.86 -9.59 33.05
N ASP A 701 12.32 -9.52 34.30
CA ASP A 701 12.52 -10.64 35.23
C ASP A 701 11.32 -11.61 35.32
N ASP A 702 11.51 -12.77 35.96
CA ASP A 702 10.46 -13.80 36.10
C ASP A 702 9.33 -13.43 37.09
N GLU A 703 9.25 -12.17 37.54
CA GLU A 703 8.20 -11.67 38.42
C GLU A 703 7.24 -10.77 37.63
N ALA A 704 5.94 -11.05 37.73
CA ALA A 704 4.91 -10.19 37.17
C ALA A 704 4.81 -8.90 37.99
N VAL A 705 4.56 -7.79 37.31
CA VAL A 705 4.27 -6.51 37.96
C VAL A 705 2.84 -6.09 37.64
N GLY A 706 2.15 -5.54 38.65
CA GLY A 706 0.82 -4.97 38.48
C GLY A 706 0.88 -3.71 37.63
N ALA A 707 0.50 -3.82 36.36
CA ALA A 707 0.40 -2.71 35.43
C ALA A 707 -0.98 -2.05 35.50
N ALA A 708 -1.01 -0.72 35.53
CA ALA A 708 -2.24 0.06 35.43
C ALA A 708 -2.82 -0.05 34.01
N VAL A 709 -4.10 -0.41 33.88
CA VAL A 709 -4.76 -0.54 32.57
C VAL A 709 -5.72 0.64 32.37
N TYR A 710 -5.57 1.33 31.25
CA TYR A 710 -6.40 2.46 30.86
C TYR A 710 -7.14 2.14 29.56
N ARG A 711 -8.40 2.57 29.47
CA ARG A 711 -9.15 2.57 28.22
C ARG A 711 -8.85 3.85 27.44
N ARG A 712 -8.45 3.69 26.18
CA ARG A 712 -8.04 4.80 25.32
C ARG A 712 -9.06 5.94 25.24
N ASP A 713 -10.35 5.61 25.13
CA ASP A 713 -11.45 6.58 25.03
C ASP A 713 -11.56 7.50 26.26
N GLY A 714 -11.00 7.09 27.40
CA GLY A 714 -10.96 7.88 28.63
C GLY A 714 -9.82 8.89 28.71
N LEU A 715 -8.80 8.78 27.84
CA LEU A 715 -7.59 9.59 27.89
C LEU A 715 -7.74 10.87 27.07
N ARG A 716 -7.60 12.02 27.73
CA ARG A 716 -7.67 13.35 27.08
C ARG A 716 -6.27 13.95 26.90
N PRO A 717 -6.09 14.90 25.98
CA PRO A 717 -4.85 15.66 25.85
C PRO A 717 -4.38 16.25 27.19
N GLY A 718 -3.11 16.07 27.51
CA GLY A 718 -2.48 16.39 28.80
C GLY A 718 -2.51 15.26 29.84
N ALA A 719 -3.12 14.11 29.54
CA ALA A 719 -3.06 12.94 30.43
C ALA A 719 -1.61 12.44 30.58
N ARG A 720 -1.14 12.27 31.82
CA ARG A 720 0.18 11.71 32.13
C ARG A 720 0.05 10.32 32.74
N ILE A 721 0.80 9.36 32.21
CA ILE A 721 0.79 7.96 32.62
C ILE A 721 2.22 7.54 32.95
N SER A 722 2.44 7.00 34.14
CA SER A 722 3.73 6.38 34.52
C SER A 722 3.66 4.87 34.31
N GLY A 723 4.70 4.28 33.70
CA GLY A 723 4.81 2.84 33.59
C GLY A 723 5.10 2.15 34.93
N PRO A 724 4.73 0.88 35.13
CA PRO A 724 4.12 -0.03 34.15
C PRO A 724 2.64 0.26 33.88
N ALA A 725 2.28 0.43 32.61
CA ALA A 725 0.91 0.67 32.20
C ALA A 725 0.59 0.02 30.85
N ILE A 726 -0.70 -0.26 30.64
CA ILE A 726 -1.29 -0.76 29.41
C ILE A 726 -2.39 0.21 28.99
N VAL A 727 -2.41 0.61 27.72
CA VAL A 727 -3.53 1.37 27.15
C VAL A 727 -4.25 0.47 26.14
N ASP A 728 -5.42 -0.02 26.53
CA ASP A 728 -6.25 -0.90 25.71
C ASP A 728 -7.25 -0.09 24.87
N GLN A 729 -7.30 -0.42 23.57
CA GLN A 729 -8.24 0.15 22.60
C GLN A 729 -8.81 -0.94 21.69
N LEU A 730 -9.77 -0.57 20.85
CA LEU A 730 -10.48 -1.50 19.98
C LEU A 730 -9.52 -2.22 19.00
N ASP A 731 -8.55 -1.48 18.46
CA ASP A 731 -7.76 -1.84 17.29
C ASP A 731 -6.28 -2.16 17.61
N SER A 732 -5.83 -1.90 18.84
CA SER A 732 -4.45 -2.12 19.28
C SER A 732 -4.33 -2.13 20.82
N THR A 733 -3.16 -2.46 21.35
CA THR A 733 -2.82 -2.34 22.77
C THR A 733 -1.44 -1.70 22.89
N VAL A 734 -1.33 -0.62 23.67
CA VAL A 734 -0.06 0.11 23.90
C VAL A 734 0.55 -0.37 25.21
N VAL A 735 1.85 -0.69 25.17
CA VAL A 735 2.61 -1.10 26.35
C VAL A 735 3.54 0.04 26.78
N VAL A 736 3.42 0.48 28.03
CA VAL A 736 4.31 1.47 28.66
C VAL A 736 5.10 0.74 29.76
N PRO A 737 6.35 0.32 29.47
CA PRO A 737 7.19 -0.41 30.42
C PRO A 737 7.50 0.33 31.73
N PRO A 738 7.90 -0.38 32.80
CA PRO A 738 8.44 0.24 34.01
C PRO A 738 9.58 1.22 33.69
N GLY A 739 9.56 2.39 34.34
CA GLY A 739 10.56 3.45 34.14
C GLY A 739 10.32 4.37 32.95
N ASP A 740 9.42 4.01 32.04
CA ASP A 740 8.96 4.90 30.97
C ASP A 740 7.79 5.77 31.43
N THR A 741 7.60 6.90 30.76
CA THR A 741 6.45 7.80 30.98
C THR A 741 5.74 8.05 29.66
N ALA A 742 4.42 8.23 29.71
CA ALA A 742 3.61 8.54 28.54
C ALA A 742 2.76 9.79 28.79
N GLU A 743 2.58 10.59 27.74
CA GLU A 743 1.71 11.76 27.73
C GLU A 743 0.80 11.74 26.49
N VAL A 744 -0.44 12.21 26.63
CA VAL A 744 -1.33 12.40 25.48
C VAL A 744 -1.18 13.81 24.94
N ASP A 745 -0.76 13.99 23.69
CA ASP A 745 -0.58 15.31 23.08
C ASP A 745 -1.89 15.94 22.61
N GLY A 746 -1.82 17.17 22.07
CA GLY A 746 -2.99 17.91 21.59
C GLY A 746 -3.71 17.27 20.39
N TYR A 747 -3.05 16.36 19.67
CA TYR A 747 -3.61 15.56 18.57
C TYR A 747 -3.98 14.15 19.02
N PHE A 748 -4.09 13.94 20.33
CA PHE A 748 -4.41 12.67 20.98
C PHE A 748 -3.36 11.58 20.81
N ASN A 749 -2.16 11.82 20.26
CA ASN A 749 -1.11 10.79 20.22
C ASN A 749 -0.65 10.43 21.64
N VAL A 750 -0.38 9.15 21.91
CA VAL A 750 0.37 8.75 23.12
C VAL A 750 1.86 8.87 22.81
N ILE A 751 2.54 9.79 23.50
CA ILE A 751 3.97 10.01 23.39
C ILE A 751 4.64 9.33 24.58
N ILE A 752 5.33 8.22 24.33
CA ILE A 752 6.13 7.51 25.34
C ILE A 752 7.55 8.05 25.31
N LYS A 753 8.02 8.57 26.44
CA LYS A 753 9.43 8.88 26.69
C LYS A 753 10.08 7.63 27.27
N VAL A 754 10.95 7.03 26.48
CA VAL A 754 11.69 5.83 26.88
C VAL A 754 12.77 6.25 27.85
N GLY A 755 12.74 5.71 29.06
CA GLY A 755 13.77 5.95 30.06
C GLY A 755 15.11 5.47 29.53
N GLY A 756 16.15 6.33 29.61
CA GLY A 756 17.51 5.91 29.28
C GLY A 756 17.88 4.74 30.19
N GLY A 757 18.21 3.59 29.60
CA GLY A 757 18.79 2.49 30.37
C GLY A 757 20.04 3.01 31.08
N GLU A 758 20.07 2.86 32.40
CA GLU A 758 21.31 3.05 33.18
C GLU A 758 22.39 2.07 32.72
#